data_AF-A0A7J6I9E4-F1
#
_entry.id   AF-A0A7J6I9E4-F1
#
_cell.length_a   1.000
_cell.length_b   1.000
_cell.length_c   1.000
_cell.angle_alpha   90.00
_cell.angle_beta   90.00
_cell.angle_gamma   90.00
#
_symmetry.space_group_name_H-M   'P 1'
#
loop_
_entity.id
_entity.type
_entity.pdbx_description
1 polymer ?
#
loop_
_entity_poly.entity_id
_entity_poly.type
_entity_poly.pdbx_seq_one_letter_code
_entity_poly.pdbx_strand_id
1 'polypeptide(L)'
;MAETTLDDFLKQCQQSGDAAYAALRDLLERLEDPNTRVQARIFLSDLHKRFPSKEASDKCFETYHFRIDDIILDQYEGYQGRKKLTTMVIPSIFLPEDWSFTFYEGLNRHPDSIFRDRTVAELGCGNGWISIAIAEKWLPSKVYGLDINPRAIKISWINLYLNALDEMGQPVYDGDNKTLLDRVEFYESDLLSYCRDSGIQLERIVGCIPQILNPNPDAMTKMITENASEEFLYSLSNYCALQGFVEDQFGLGLIARAVEEGISVIKPMGIMIFNMGGRPGQGVCKRLFERRGFNVTKLWQTKILQASDTDISALVEIEKNSPHRFEFFMGLSADQPICARTAWAYGKAGGRISHALSVYSCQLRQPTQVKKVFEFLKSGFQEVSSSLDLSFQDDAVADEKIPFLAYLAGILNDNSFCTYEPPAGSKRFRNLIAGFMKTYHRIPLTADNVVVFPSRAVAIENALRLFSPRLAIVDEHLTRHLPRQWLTSLGLGGNGSTSPVEDKLTVIEAPRQSELMIELIRKLKPQVVVTGIAQFEAVTSAAFVHLLDITREIGSRLFLDISDHFELSSLPSSNGVLKYIAETPLPSHAAIICGLLKNQVYSDLEVAFVISEDEAIFKALSKTVELLEGNTALISQSYYGCLFHELLAFQLSDRHPPAERESGKARSAEMIGFSSSAISVLDNAELTVSETENTSLIHMDADQSFLPVPSPVKASIFESFARQNMAESETDPTPCIKQFIKNNYGFPADNSTEFIYADNTLALFNKLVLCCIQEGGTLCFPAGSNGYYVSAAKFLKANILNIPTNLEEGFKLTEKTLSGILETVHNPWVYISGPTISPTGLLYNNKEIQNLLCICAKFGAKVVIDTSFSGLEFDFEGWGGWNLADSLLKLKSGNPSFSVSLLGGLSLKMLSGSLKFGFLVLNEPALVDAFYSFPGLSKPHNTVKYAAKKLLNLREQKSGDLWESIGKEIRNLEDRSKRLKETLKNCGWDVLEPQGGISMVAKPSACLNKSVKLELSSKAGSVNGTVASSEALDDSNIREVLHKTTGLCINSGSWTGIPGYCRFTIALEESQFQQALDCIKKMKSAISN
;
A
#
# COMPACT_ATOMS: atom_id res chain seq x y z
N MET A 1 -49.94 -35.32 -30.59
CA MET A 1 -50.30 -33.91 -30.86
C MET A 1 -50.58 -33.80 -32.35
N ALA A 2 -51.61 -33.07 -32.77
CA ALA A 2 -51.88 -32.88 -34.20
C ALA A 2 -50.65 -32.21 -34.86
N GLU A 3 -50.26 -32.66 -36.05
CA GLU A 3 -49.22 -31.99 -36.85
C GLU A 3 -49.72 -30.58 -37.19
N THR A 4 -49.18 -29.56 -36.53
CA THR A 4 -49.43 -28.17 -36.89
C THR A 4 -48.99 -27.95 -38.33
N THR A 5 -49.92 -27.63 -39.22
CA THR A 5 -49.58 -27.34 -40.61
C THR A 5 -48.82 -26.01 -40.71
N LEU A 6 -48.03 -25.83 -41.77
CA LEU A 6 -47.26 -24.59 -41.98
C LEU A 6 -48.15 -23.35 -42.05
N ASP A 7 -49.34 -23.47 -42.64
CA ASP A 7 -50.32 -22.37 -42.70
C ASP A 7 -50.95 -22.07 -41.33
N ASP A 8 -51.19 -23.08 -40.49
CA ASP A 8 -51.70 -22.88 -39.12
C ASP A 8 -50.66 -22.16 -38.25
N PHE A 9 -49.38 -22.53 -38.38
CA PHE A 9 -48.26 -21.86 -37.71
C PHE A 9 -48.17 -20.38 -38.11
N LEU A 10 -48.15 -20.08 -39.41
CA LEU A 10 -48.09 -18.70 -39.89
C LEU A 10 -49.31 -17.88 -39.46
N LYS A 11 -50.50 -18.48 -39.43
CA LYS A 11 -51.73 -17.83 -38.96
C LYS A 11 -51.68 -17.50 -37.46
N GLN A 12 -51.01 -18.34 -36.66
CA GLN A 12 -50.75 -18.05 -35.25
C GLN A 12 -49.74 -16.90 -35.10
N CYS A 13 -48.64 -16.93 -35.85
CA CYS A 13 -47.63 -15.87 -35.83
C CYS A 13 -48.18 -14.50 -36.26
N GLN A 14 -49.14 -14.46 -37.19
CA GLN A 14 -49.75 -13.21 -37.67
C GLN A 14 -50.50 -12.41 -36.59
N GLN A 15 -50.84 -13.03 -35.45
CA GLN A 15 -51.67 -12.38 -34.42
C GLN A 15 -50.92 -11.28 -33.67
N SER A 16 -49.67 -11.54 -33.29
CA SER A 16 -48.76 -10.61 -32.62
C SER A 16 -47.36 -11.22 -32.55
N GLY A 17 -46.36 -10.39 -32.27
CA GLY A 17 -45.00 -10.89 -32.04
C GLY A 17 -44.87 -11.80 -30.80
N ASP A 18 -45.69 -11.59 -29.76
CA ASP A 18 -45.79 -12.53 -28.63
C ASP A 18 -46.36 -13.89 -29.03
N ALA A 19 -47.37 -13.92 -29.90
CA ALA A 19 -47.95 -15.16 -30.43
C ALA A 19 -46.94 -15.89 -31.33
N ALA A 20 -46.17 -15.16 -32.13
CA ALA A 20 -45.08 -15.70 -32.93
C ALA A 20 -43.97 -16.29 -32.05
N TYR A 21 -43.54 -15.58 -31.01
CA TYR A 21 -42.55 -16.07 -30.05
C TYR A 21 -43.03 -17.34 -29.34
N ALA A 22 -44.28 -17.38 -28.87
CA ALA A 22 -44.85 -18.57 -28.25
C ALA A 22 -44.84 -19.79 -29.20
N ALA A 23 -45.22 -19.59 -30.47
CA ALA A 23 -45.17 -20.65 -31.47
C ALA A 23 -43.73 -21.14 -31.75
N LEU A 24 -42.76 -20.24 -31.78
CA LEU A 24 -41.34 -20.56 -31.91
C LEU A 24 -40.79 -21.29 -30.69
N ARG A 25 -41.24 -20.94 -29.49
CA ARG A 25 -40.89 -21.63 -28.25
C ARG A 25 -41.41 -23.06 -28.23
N ASP A 26 -42.67 -23.27 -28.63
CA ASP A 26 -43.24 -24.61 -28.76
C ASP A 26 -42.51 -25.45 -29.83
N LEU A 27 -42.03 -24.80 -30.90
CA LEU A 27 -41.17 -25.43 -31.91
C LEU A 27 -39.80 -25.80 -31.33
N LEU A 28 -39.21 -24.96 -30.48
CA LEU A 28 -37.96 -25.26 -29.79
C LEU A 28 -38.09 -26.47 -28.86
N GLU A 29 -39.18 -26.59 -28.09
CA GLU A 29 -39.42 -27.77 -27.24
C GLU A 29 -39.41 -29.08 -28.07
N ARG A 30 -39.97 -29.04 -29.28
CA ARG A 30 -39.92 -30.16 -30.23
C ARG A 30 -38.53 -30.39 -30.85
N LEU A 31 -37.72 -29.36 -30.98
CA LEU A 31 -36.31 -29.52 -31.41
C LEU A 31 -35.46 -30.13 -30.29
N GLU A 32 -35.73 -29.77 -29.03
CA GLU A 32 -35.00 -30.28 -27.87
C GLU A 32 -35.31 -31.76 -27.62
N ASP A 33 -36.55 -32.21 -27.80
CA ASP A 33 -36.93 -33.62 -27.68
C ASP A 33 -36.37 -34.48 -28.84
N PRO A 34 -35.48 -35.45 -28.57
CA PRO A 34 -34.90 -36.31 -29.61
C PRO A 34 -35.94 -37.07 -30.46
N ASN A 35 -37.13 -37.35 -29.91
CA ASN A 35 -38.18 -38.09 -30.63
C ASN A 35 -38.90 -37.23 -31.68
N THR A 36 -38.91 -35.91 -31.51
CA THR A 36 -39.64 -34.97 -32.37
C THR A 36 -38.73 -34.05 -33.17
N ARG A 37 -37.44 -33.99 -32.82
CA ARG A 37 -36.40 -33.14 -33.42
C ARG A 37 -36.31 -33.21 -34.94
N VAL A 38 -36.28 -34.41 -35.51
CA VAL A 38 -36.14 -34.59 -36.97
C VAL A 38 -37.30 -33.93 -37.70
N GLN A 39 -38.53 -34.19 -37.27
CA GLN A 39 -39.73 -33.61 -37.88
C GLN A 39 -39.80 -32.09 -37.66
N ALA A 40 -39.39 -31.60 -36.49
CA ALA A 40 -39.32 -30.15 -36.21
C ALA A 40 -38.28 -29.44 -37.09
N ARG A 41 -37.13 -30.09 -37.36
CA ARG A 41 -36.09 -29.55 -38.25
C ARG A 41 -36.51 -29.54 -39.72
N ILE A 42 -37.21 -30.58 -40.19
CA ILE A 42 -37.81 -30.61 -41.54
C ILE A 42 -38.83 -29.47 -41.68
N PHE A 43 -39.71 -29.30 -40.68
CA PHE A 43 -40.66 -28.19 -40.64
C PHE A 43 -39.97 -26.82 -40.77
N LEU A 44 -38.84 -26.60 -40.07
CA LEU A 44 -38.03 -25.38 -40.21
C LEU A 44 -37.44 -25.20 -41.62
N SER A 45 -37.01 -26.27 -42.29
CA SER A 45 -36.56 -26.21 -43.69
C SER A 45 -37.67 -25.73 -44.61
N ASP A 46 -38.88 -26.28 -44.44
CA ASP A 46 -40.05 -25.93 -45.25
C ASP A 46 -40.50 -24.49 -45.00
N LEU A 47 -40.42 -24.05 -43.74
CA LEU A 47 -40.69 -22.66 -43.35
C LEU A 47 -39.70 -21.68 -44.02
N HIS A 48 -38.41 -22.00 -44.05
CA HIS A 48 -37.41 -21.17 -44.73
C HIS A 48 -37.64 -21.14 -46.27
N LYS A 49 -37.96 -22.28 -46.89
CA LYS A 49 -38.25 -22.39 -48.34
C LYS A 49 -39.47 -21.57 -48.77
N ARG A 50 -40.39 -21.26 -47.85
CA ARG A 50 -41.58 -20.44 -48.10
C ARG A 50 -41.24 -18.97 -48.42
N PHE A 51 -40.10 -18.48 -47.94
CA PHE A 51 -39.66 -17.08 -48.09
C PHE A 51 -38.25 -17.00 -48.69
N PRO A 52 -38.06 -17.36 -49.98
CA PRO A 52 -36.73 -17.58 -50.57
C PRO A 52 -35.99 -16.31 -51.01
N SER A 53 -36.65 -15.14 -51.01
CA SER A 53 -36.06 -13.86 -51.42
C SER A 53 -36.00 -12.88 -50.27
N LYS A 54 -35.08 -11.92 -50.33
CA LYS A 54 -34.94 -10.87 -49.31
C LYS A 54 -36.24 -10.07 -49.11
N GLU A 55 -36.91 -9.70 -50.20
CA GLU A 55 -38.21 -9.01 -50.14
C GLU A 55 -39.30 -9.86 -49.46
N ALA A 56 -39.28 -11.18 -49.67
CA ALA A 56 -40.21 -12.10 -49.00
C ALA A 56 -39.88 -12.27 -47.52
N SER A 57 -38.59 -12.26 -47.16
CA SER A 57 -38.10 -12.31 -45.78
C SER A 57 -38.45 -11.03 -45.01
N ASP A 58 -38.27 -9.85 -45.62
CA ASP A 58 -38.66 -8.57 -45.04
C ASP A 58 -40.18 -8.50 -44.82
N LYS A 59 -40.97 -8.94 -45.80
CA LYS A 59 -42.43 -9.04 -45.66
C LYS A 59 -42.84 -10.07 -44.59
N CYS A 60 -42.08 -11.15 -44.42
CA CYS A 60 -42.28 -12.12 -43.36
C CYS A 60 -42.06 -11.48 -41.98
N PHE A 61 -41.03 -10.65 -41.84
CA PHE A 61 -40.77 -9.92 -40.60
C PHE A 61 -41.92 -8.97 -40.24
N GLU A 62 -42.43 -8.22 -41.22
CA GLU A 62 -43.54 -7.28 -41.03
C GLU A 62 -44.88 -7.97 -40.73
N THR A 63 -45.14 -9.13 -41.34
CA THR A 63 -46.45 -9.79 -41.30
C THR A 63 -46.54 -10.88 -40.22
N TYR A 64 -45.46 -11.61 -39.99
CA TYR A 64 -45.41 -12.80 -39.13
C TYR A 64 -44.43 -12.64 -37.95
N HIS A 65 -43.79 -11.48 -37.80
CA HIS A 65 -42.93 -11.15 -36.65
C HIS A 65 -41.71 -12.08 -36.48
N PHE A 66 -41.21 -12.65 -37.57
CA PHE A 66 -39.90 -13.29 -37.62
C PHE A 66 -39.37 -13.27 -39.07
N ARG A 67 -38.06 -13.43 -39.23
CA ARG A 67 -37.46 -13.69 -40.54
C ARG A 67 -36.29 -14.66 -40.43
N ILE A 68 -35.99 -15.34 -41.53
CA ILE A 68 -34.89 -16.31 -41.65
C ILE A 68 -34.02 -15.85 -42.80
N ASP A 69 -32.75 -15.54 -42.51
CA ASP A 69 -31.79 -15.04 -43.48
C ASP A 69 -30.47 -15.82 -43.40
N ASP A 70 -29.73 -15.85 -44.52
CA ASP A 70 -28.39 -16.41 -44.59
C ASP A 70 -27.32 -15.32 -44.35
N ILE A 71 -26.43 -15.56 -43.38
CA ILE A 71 -25.21 -14.78 -43.13
C ILE A 71 -24.04 -15.44 -43.88
N ILE A 72 -23.33 -14.66 -44.69
CA ILE A 72 -22.17 -15.15 -45.47
C ILE A 72 -20.88 -14.93 -44.65
N LEU A 73 -20.11 -15.99 -44.40
CA LEU A 73 -18.97 -15.95 -43.46
C LEU A 73 -17.60 -15.70 -44.10
N ASP A 74 -17.33 -16.20 -45.31
CA ASP A 74 -16.06 -15.98 -46.01
C ASP A 74 -16.17 -16.29 -47.51
N GLN A 75 -15.42 -15.56 -48.35
CA GLN A 75 -15.39 -15.69 -49.82
C GLN A 75 -13.98 -15.99 -50.38
N TYR A 76 -12.99 -16.27 -49.53
CA TYR A 76 -11.63 -16.58 -50.00
C TYR A 76 -11.57 -17.90 -50.81
N GLU A 77 -10.90 -17.85 -51.98
CA GLU A 77 -10.63 -19.05 -52.79
C GLU A 77 -9.74 -20.03 -52.02
N GLY A 78 -10.30 -21.15 -51.56
CA GLY A 78 -9.57 -22.23 -50.87
C GLY A 78 -10.07 -22.60 -49.47
N TYR A 79 -10.97 -21.82 -48.84
CA TYR A 79 -11.57 -22.18 -47.55
C TYR A 79 -12.53 -23.37 -47.69
N GLN A 80 -12.29 -24.44 -46.94
CA GLN A 80 -13.08 -25.68 -46.99
C GLN A 80 -14.20 -25.76 -45.93
N GLY A 81 -14.34 -24.75 -45.06
CA GLY A 81 -15.40 -24.70 -44.05
C GLY A 81 -16.74 -24.20 -44.60
N ARG A 82 -17.76 -24.18 -43.73
CA ARG A 82 -19.11 -23.70 -44.07
C ARG A 82 -19.08 -22.23 -44.50
N LYS A 83 -19.74 -21.95 -45.64
CA LYS A 83 -19.74 -20.63 -46.30
C LYS A 83 -20.86 -19.70 -45.83
N LYS A 84 -21.93 -20.26 -45.26
CA LYS A 84 -23.11 -19.51 -44.81
C LYS A 84 -23.73 -20.10 -43.54
N LEU A 85 -24.32 -19.25 -42.71
CA LEU A 85 -25.17 -19.65 -41.58
C LEU A 85 -26.60 -19.20 -41.83
N THR A 86 -27.56 -20.10 -41.64
CA THR A 86 -28.98 -19.75 -41.72
C THR A 86 -29.45 -19.35 -40.33
N THR A 87 -29.97 -18.14 -40.17
CA THR A 87 -30.32 -17.56 -38.87
C THR A 87 -31.72 -16.98 -38.88
N MET A 88 -32.45 -17.20 -37.79
CA MET A 88 -33.73 -16.61 -37.49
C MET A 88 -33.57 -15.42 -36.54
N VAL A 89 -34.45 -14.42 -36.69
CA VAL A 89 -34.52 -13.25 -35.83
C VAL A 89 -35.97 -12.79 -35.68
N ILE A 90 -36.31 -12.17 -34.54
CA ILE A 90 -37.65 -11.66 -34.17
C ILE A 90 -37.56 -10.18 -33.74
N PRO A 91 -38.66 -9.42 -33.70
CA PRO A 91 -38.66 -7.99 -33.36
C PRO A 91 -38.02 -7.59 -32.03
N SER A 92 -38.01 -8.50 -31.05
CA SER A 92 -37.47 -8.26 -29.70
C SER A 92 -35.96 -8.49 -29.57
N ILE A 93 -35.25 -8.79 -30.66
CA ILE A 93 -33.79 -8.99 -30.69
C ILE A 93 -33.15 -8.26 -31.85
N PHE A 94 -31.87 -7.94 -31.67
CA PHE A 94 -31.10 -7.16 -32.62
C PHE A 94 -30.79 -7.94 -33.90
N LEU A 95 -30.85 -7.25 -35.04
CA LEU A 95 -30.50 -7.80 -36.34
C LEU A 95 -28.96 -7.85 -36.49
N PRO A 96 -28.39 -8.88 -37.13
CA PRO A 96 -26.99 -8.85 -37.53
C PRO A 96 -26.71 -7.65 -38.46
N GLU A 97 -25.87 -6.73 -38.00
CA GLU A 97 -25.50 -5.50 -38.71
C GLU A 97 -24.00 -5.15 -38.51
N ASP A 98 -23.60 -3.95 -38.95
CA ASP A 98 -22.21 -3.48 -39.00
C ASP A 98 -21.42 -3.73 -37.70
N TRP A 99 -22.04 -3.61 -36.52
CA TRP A 99 -21.40 -3.92 -35.23
C TRP A 99 -20.94 -5.37 -35.14
N SER A 100 -21.86 -6.30 -35.41
CA SER A 100 -21.59 -7.74 -35.33
C SER A 100 -20.66 -8.23 -36.46
N PHE A 101 -20.78 -7.64 -37.65
CA PHE A 101 -19.88 -7.95 -38.78
C PHE A 101 -18.46 -7.46 -38.52
N THR A 102 -18.29 -6.21 -38.09
CA THR A 102 -16.99 -5.66 -37.70
C THR A 102 -16.34 -6.51 -36.61
N PHE A 103 -17.14 -6.98 -35.66
CA PHE A 103 -16.63 -7.82 -34.58
C PHE A 103 -16.08 -9.15 -35.12
N TYR A 104 -16.86 -9.86 -35.93
CA TYR A 104 -16.43 -11.12 -36.55
C TYR A 104 -15.21 -10.94 -37.48
N GLU A 105 -15.15 -9.85 -38.25
CA GLU A 105 -13.96 -9.48 -39.03
C GLU A 105 -12.72 -9.31 -38.15
N GLY A 106 -12.88 -8.68 -36.98
CA GLY A 106 -11.81 -8.56 -35.99
C GLY A 106 -11.37 -9.91 -35.41
N LEU A 107 -12.30 -10.82 -35.14
CA LEU A 107 -11.98 -12.19 -34.70
C LEU A 107 -11.15 -12.94 -35.76
N ASN A 108 -11.46 -12.73 -37.05
CA ASN A 108 -10.72 -13.31 -38.19
C ASN A 108 -9.29 -12.80 -38.34
N ARG A 109 -8.86 -11.77 -37.59
CA ARG A 109 -7.48 -11.28 -37.62
C ARG A 109 -6.51 -12.13 -36.79
N HIS A 110 -7.02 -13.01 -35.95
CA HIS A 110 -6.22 -13.97 -35.17
C HIS A 110 -5.86 -15.23 -35.98
N PRO A 111 -4.81 -15.97 -35.59
CA PRO A 111 -4.50 -17.26 -36.20
C PRO A 111 -5.62 -18.29 -35.92
N ASP A 112 -5.80 -19.26 -36.81
CA ASP A 112 -6.85 -20.29 -36.70
C ASP A 112 -6.83 -21.11 -35.40
N SER A 113 -5.69 -21.13 -34.69
CA SER A 113 -5.56 -21.81 -33.39
C SER A 113 -6.16 -21.04 -32.21
N ILE A 114 -6.69 -19.82 -32.41
CA ILE A 114 -7.08 -18.91 -31.33
C ILE A 114 -8.18 -19.47 -30.42
N PHE A 115 -9.21 -20.11 -30.98
CA PHE A 115 -10.32 -20.72 -30.21
C PHE A 115 -10.25 -22.25 -30.16
N ARG A 116 -9.37 -22.89 -30.94
CA ARG A 116 -9.28 -24.36 -31.01
C ARG A 116 -9.05 -24.99 -29.64
N ASP A 117 -9.89 -25.97 -29.31
CA ASP A 117 -9.90 -26.70 -28.04
C ASP A 117 -10.08 -25.82 -26.79
N ARG A 118 -10.49 -24.56 -26.93
CA ARG A 118 -10.69 -23.61 -25.82
C ARG A 118 -12.11 -23.64 -25.28
N THR A 119 -12.26 -23.28 -24.01
CA THR A 119 -13.54 -22.87 -23.42
C THR A 119 -13.75 -21.37 -23.65
N VAL A 120 -14.84 -21.02 -24.34
CA VAL A 120 -15.16 -19.66 -24.79
C VAL A 120 -16.48 -19.20 -24.18
N ALA A 121 -16.57 -17.93 -23.78
CA ALA A 121 -17.85 -17.27 -23.55
C ALA A 121 -18.03 -16.09 -24.50
N GLU A 122 -19.22 -15.97 -25.09
CA GLU A 122 -19.66 -14.79 -25.84
C GLU A 122 -20.64 -13.98 -24.99
N LEU A 123 -20.36 -12.68 -24.79
CA LEU A 123 -21.22 -11.74 -24.10
C LEU A 123 -22.06 -10.94 -25.11
N GLY A 124 -23.38 -10.95 -24.90
CA GLY A 124 -24.34 -10.33 -25.81
C GLY A 124 -24.48 -11.13 -27.10
N CYS A 125 -24.72 -12.45 -26.98
CA CYS A 125 -24.75 -13.33 -28.15
C CYS A 125 -25.93 -13.05 -29.09
N GLY A 126 -26.97 -12.32 -28.65
CA GLY A 126 -28.12 -11.96 -29.46
C GLY A 126 -28.82 -13.20 -30.00
N ASN A 127 -28.87 -13.37 -31.32
CA ASN A 127 -29.44 -14.55 -31.97
C ASN A 127 -28.44 -15.74 -32.10
N GLY A 128 -27.24 -15.63 -31.52
CA GLY A 128 -26.26 -16.71 -31.39
C GLY A 128 -25.37 -16.95 -32.60
N TRP A 129 -25.47 -16.14 -33.66
CA TRP A 129 -24.78 -16.42 -34.93
C TRP A 129 -23.25 -16.42 -34.82
N ILE A 130 -22.68 -15.52 -34.00
CA ILE A 130 -21.22 -15.44 -33.79
C ILE A 130 -20.74 -16.65 -32.99
N SER A 131 -21.43 -17.04 -31.90
CA SER A 131 -21.15 -18.29 -31.16
C SER A 131 -21.09 -19.51 -32.09
N ILE A 132 -22.07 -19.63 -33.00
CA ILE A 132 -22.12 -20.72 -33.98
C ILE A 132 -20.97 -20.60 -34.99
N ALA A 133 -20.69 -19.40 -35.50
CA ALA A 133 -19.59 -19.15 -36.42
C ALA A 133 -18.23 -19.49 -35.79
N ILE A 134 -18.06 -19.17 -34.50
CA ILE A 134 -16.85 -19.49 -33.73
C ILE A 134 -16.67 -21.01 -33.65
N ALA A 135 -17.75 -21.71 -33.31
CA ALA A 135 -17.73 -23.16 -33.18
C ALA A 135 -17.41 -23.87 -34.50
N GLU A 136 -18.02 -23.41 -35.60
CA GLU A 136 -17.86 -23.97 -36.94
C GLU A 136 -16.45 -23.76 -37.50
N LYS A 137 -15.89 -22.55 -37.33
CA LYS A 137 -14.60 -22.19 -37.93
C LYS A 137 -13.40 -22.71 -37.14
N TRP A 138 -13.43 -22.57 -35.82
CA TRP A 138 -12.24 -22.75 -34.99
C TRP A 138 -12.27 -23.95 -34.06
N LEU A 139 -13.34 -24.75 -34.05
CA LEU A 139 -13.43 -26.01 -33.30
C LEU A 139 -13.06 -25.88 -31.79
N PRO A 140 -13.69 -24.97 -31.03
CA PRO A 140 -13.49 -24.86 -29.59
C PRO A 140 -14.01 -26.10 -28.84
N SER A 141 -13.52 -26.31 -27.63
CA SER A 141 -14.04 -27.37 -26.75
C SER A 141 -15.49 -27.08 -26.34
N LYS A 142 -15.77 -25.81 -26.02
CA LYS A 142 -17.11 -25.34 -25.65
C LYS A 142 -17.25 -23.84 -25.88
N VAL A 143 -18.42 -23.38 -26.31
CA VAL A 143 -18.84 -21.98 -26.43
C VAL A 143 -20.10 -21.77 -25.59
N TYR A 144 -20.04 -20.85 -24.65
CA TYR A 144 -21.18 -20.38 -23.86
C TYR A 144 -21.65 -19.04 -24.43
N GLY A 145 -22.76 -19.03 -25.16
CA GLY A 145 -23.41 -17.79 -25.59
C GLY A 145 -24.28 -17.25 -24.46
N LEU A 146 -23.99 -16.03 -24.01
CA LEU A 146 -24.61 -15.40 -22.85
C LEU A 146 -25.34 -14.13 -23.28
N ASP A 147 -26.61 -14.02 -22.89
CA ASP A 147 -27.43 -12.84 -23.15
C ASP A 147 -28.40 -12.61 -21.98
N ILE A 148 -28.69 -11.34 -21.71
CA ILE A 148 -29.64 -10.94 -20.66
C ILE A 148 -31.09 -10.99 -21.16
N ASN A 149 -31.30 -10.98 -22.49
CA ASN A 149 -32.62 -11.09 -23.09
C ASN A 149 -33.01 -12.57 -23.22
N PRO A 150 -34.02 -13.06 -22.47
CA PRO A 150 -34.37 -14.47 -22.49
C PRO A 150 -34.94 -14.93 -23.84
N ARG A 151 -35.59 -14.04 -24.61
CA ARG A 151 -36.06 -14.37 -25.97
C ARG A 151 -34.88 -14.61 -26.92
N ALA A 152 -33.78 -13.87 -26.74
CA ALA A 152 -32.55 -14.03 -27.52
C ALA A 152 -31.93 -15.42 -27.35
N ILE A 153 -31.93 -15.93 -26.12
CA ILE A 153 -31.44 -17.28 -25.80
C ILE A 153 -32.27 -18.35 -26.50
N LYS A 154 -33.60 -18.27 -26.45
CA LYS A 154 -34.47 -19.25 -27.14
C LYS A 154 -34.27 -19.24 -28.65
N ILE A 155 -34.17 -18.06 -29.26
CA ILE A 155 -33.89 -17.96 -30.70
C ILE A 155 -32.47 -18.47 -31.03
N SER A 156 -31.48 -18.24 -30.16
CA SER A 156 -30.12 -18.77 -30.33
C SER A 156 -30.10 -20.30 -30.36
N TRP A 157 -30.90 -20.96 -29.50
CA TRP A 157 -31.06 -22.41 -29.55
C TRP A 157 -31.70 -22.89 -30.85
N ILE A 158 -32.75 -22.22 -31.35
CA ILE A 158 -33.34 -22.53 -32.67
C ILE A 158 -32.29 -22.40 -33.78
N ASN A 159 -31.50 -21.32 -33.75
CA ASN A 159 -30.43 -21.08 -34.72
C ASN A 159 -29.32 -22.14 -34.63
N LEU A 160 -29.03 -22.64 -33.43
CA LEU A 160 -28.10 -23.75 -33.27
C LEU A 160 -28.62 -25.01 -33.97
N TYR A 161 -29.88 -25.39 -33.75
CA TYR A 161 -30.48 -26.55 -34.42
C TYR A 161 -30.58 -26.38 -35.93
N LEU A 162 -30.86 -25.17 -36.43
CA LEU A 162 -30.87 -24.86 -37.86
C LEU A 162 -29.53 -25.17 -38.52
N ASN A 163 -28.42 -24.95 -37.80
CA ASN A 163 -27.08 -25.11 -38.34
C ASN A 163 -26.43 -26.45 -37.96
N ALA A 164 -26.81 -27.06 -36.84
CA ALA A 164 -26.27 -28.34 -36.37
C ALA A 164 -26.85 -29.56 -37.10
N LEU A 165 -28.02 -29.40 -37.73
CA LEU A 165 -28.73 -30.44 -38.45
C LEU A 165 -28.92 -30.06 -39.93
N ASP A 166 -28.83 -31.04 -40.82
CA ASP A 166 -29.13 -30.87 -42.24
C ASP A 166 -30.63 -30.69 -42.50
N GLU A 167 -31.02 -30.50 -43.77
CA GLU A 167 -32.43 -30.29 -44.13
C GLU A 167 -33.34 -31.50 -43.82
N MET A 168 -32.75 -32.69 -43.67
CA MET A 168 -33.43 -33.95 -43.34
C MET A 168 -33.40 -34.24 -41.83
N GLY A 169 -32.91 -33.30 -41.02
CA GLY A 169 -32.82 -33.44 -39.57
C GLY A 169 -31.67 -34.32 -39.08
N GLN A 170 -30.71 -34.69 -39.93
CA GLN A 170 -29.56 -35.49 -39.54
C GLN A 170 -28.44 -34.59 -38.98
N PRO A 171 -27.68 -35.04 -37.96
CA PRO A 171 -26.56 -34.28 -37.42
C PRO A 171 -25.45 -34.02 -38.43
N VAL A 172 -24.94 -32.79 -38.44
CA VAL A 172 -23.76 -32.40 -39.21
C VAL A 172 -22.53 -32.51 -38.31
N TYR A 173 -21.57 -33.32 -38.73
CA TYR A 173 -20.32 -33.56 -38.00
C TYR A 173 -19.17 -32.72 -38.56
N ASP A 174 -18.35 -32.21 -37.66
CA ASP A 174 -17.09 -31.57 -37.97
C ASP A 174 -15.93 -32.57 -38.09
N GLY A 175 -14.72 -32.05 -38.31
CA GLY A 175 -13.49 -32.85 -38.48
C GLY A 175 -13.07 -33.67 -37.25
N ASP A 176 -13.60 -33.38 -36.06
CA ASP A 176 -13.35 -34.14 -34.82
C ASP A 176 -14.52 -35.09 -34.48
N ASN A 177 -15.45 -35.31 -35.42
CA ASN A 177 -16.65 -36.12 -35.24
C ASN A 177 -17.57 -35.61 -34.12
N LYS A 178 -17.58 -34.29 -33.90
CA LYS A 178 -18.53 -33.59 -33.02
C LYS A 178 -19.52 -32.77 -33.84
N THR A 179 -20.64 -32.43 -33.23
CA THR A 179 -21.66 -31.55 -33.81
C THR A 179 -21.60 -30.17 -33.15
N LEU A 180 -22.24 -29.18 -33.76
CA LEU A 180 -22.40 -27.88 -33.11
C LEU A 180 -23.16 -27.98 -31.77
N LEU A 181 -24.06 -28.97 -31.61
CA LEU A 181 -24.77 -29.23 -30.34
C LEU A 181 -23.82 -29.70 -29.23
N ASP A 182 -22.71 -30.34 -29.58
CA ASP A 182 -21.68 -30.73 -28.59
C ASP A 182 -20.85 -29.52 -28.15
N ARG A 183 -20.70 -28.52 -29.03
CA ARG A 183 -19.79 -27.39 -28.85
C ARG A 183 -20.43 -26.12 -28.33
N VAL A 184 -21.71 -25.85 -28.55
CA VAL A 184 -22.35 -24.56 -28.21
C VAL A 184 -23.51 -24.77 -27.24
N GLU A 185 -23.60 -23.91 -26.22
CA GLU A 185 -24.74 -23.79 -25.31
C GLU A 185 -25.11 -22.32 -25.12
N PHE A 186 -26.38 -22.04 -24.87
CA PHE A 186 -26.88 -20.68 -24.62
C PHE A 186 -27.60 -20.58 -23.28
N TYR A 187 -27.28 -19.52 -22.52
CA TYR A 187 -27.81 -19.29 -21.18
C TYR A 187 -28.21 -17.84 -20.96
N GLU A 188 -29.33 -17.64 -20.28
CA GLU A 188 -29.70 -16.32 -19.74
C GLU A 188 -28.68 -15.93 -18.67
N SER A 189 -28.03 -14.78 -18.84
CA SER A 189 -26.94 -14.34 -17.96
C SER A 189 -26.78 -12.83 -18.02
N ASP A 190 -26.65 -12.21 -16.85
CA ASP A 190 -26.15 -10.84 -16.74
C ASP A 190 -24.61 -10.89 -16.82
N LEU A 191 -24.10 -10.59 -18.01
CA LEU A 191 -22.68 -10.74 -18.36
C LEU A 191 -22.17 -12.15 -18.03
N LEU A 192 -21.23 -12.29 -17.10
CA LEU A 192 -20.55 -13.53 -16.78
C LEU A 192 -21.11 -14.22 -15.52
N SER A 193 -22.27 -13.80 -15.00
CA SER A 193 -22.88 -14.38 -13.80
C SER A 193 -23.04 -15.90 -13.91
N TYR A 194 -23.58 -16.40 -15.03
CA TYR A 194 -23.74 -17.84 -15.25
C TYR A 194 -22.42 -18.62 -15.11
N CYS A 195 -21.34 -18.11 -15.70
CA CYS A 195 -20.02 -18.74 -15.61
C CYS A 195 -19.45 -18.70 -14.19
N ARG A 196 -19.64 -17.59 -13.47
CA ARG A 196 -19.18 -17.41 -12.09
C ARG A 196 -19.92 -18.34 -11.13
N ASP A 197 -21.23 -18.37 -11.22
CA ASP A 197 -22.10 -19.17 -10.34
C ASP A 197 -21.92 -20.67 -10.58
N SER A 198 -21.61 -21.04 -11.82
CA SER A 198 -21.33 -22.43 -12.23
C SER A 198 -19.86 -22.84 -12.05
N GLY A 199 -18.98 -21.95 -11.59
CA GLY A 199 -17.54 -22.25 -11.39
C GLY A 199 -16.77 -22.52 -12.69
N ILE A 200 -17.24 -22.01 -13.83
CA ILE A 200 -16.65 -22.23 -15.16
C ILE A 200 -15.43 -21.31 -15.34
N GLN A 201 -14.29 -21.91 -15.70
CA GLN A 201 -13.06 -21.19 -16.03
C GLN A 201 -12.90 -21.06 -17.56
N LEU A 202 -12.69 -19.83 -18.03
CA LEU A 202 -12.71 -19.48 -19.44
C LEU A 202 -11.30 -19.25 -19.99
N GLU A 203 -11.04 -19.66 -21.23
CA GLU A 203 -9.80 -19.31 -21.95
C GLU A 203 -9.99 -18.15 -22.92
N ARG A 204 -11.22 -17.92 -23.37
CA ARG A 204 -11.58 -16.81 -24.24
C ARG A 204 -12.88 -16.18 -23.76
N ILE A 205 -12.91 -14.86 -23.75
CA ILE A 205 -14.12 -14.07 -23.52
C ILE A 205 -14.24 -13.13 -24.71
N VAL A 206 -15.32 -13.22 -25.45
CA VAL A 206 -15.60 -12.34 -26.59
C VAL A 206 -16.86 -11.54 -26.27
N GLY A 207 -16.92 -10.26 -26.60
CA GLY A 207 -18.10 -9.45 -26.29
C GLY A 207 -18.36 -8.33 -27.29
N CYS A 208 -19.60 -8.27 -27.76
CA CYS A 208 -20.15 -7.13 -28.47
C CYS A 208 -21.42 -6.68 -27.72
N ILE A 209 -21.23 -5.88 -26.67
CA ILE A 209 -22.30 -5.50 -25.73
C ILE A 209 -22.62 -3.99 -25.82
N PRO A 210 -23.81 -3.57 -25.34
CA PRO A 210 -24.27 -2.19 -25.43
C PRO A 210 -23.34 -1.16 -24.77
N GLN A 211 -23.22 0.03 -25.38
CA GLN A 211 -22.31 1.11 -24.96
C GLN A 211 -22.98 2.49 -24.89
N ILE A 212 -24.32 2.53 -24.86
CA ILE A 212 -25.10 3.78 -24.78
C ILE A 212 -25.96 3.68 -23.53
N LEU A 213 -25.96 4.72 -22.70
CA LEU A 213 -26.81 4.74 -21.52
C LEU A 213 -28.28 4.90 -21.89
N ASN A 214 -29.16 4.19 -21.19
CA ASN A 214 -30.60 4.35 -21.37
C ASN A 214 -31.01 5.79 -20.99
N PRO A 215 -31.76 6.52 -21.84
CA PRO A 215 -32.27 7.86 -21.50
C PRO A 215 -33.22 7.85 -20.30
N ASN A 216 -33.82 6.70 -19.95
CA ASN A 216 -34.60 6.50 -18.75
C ASN A 216 -33.91 5.50 -17.80
N PRO A 217 -33.18 5.97 -16.77
CA PRO A 217 -32.40 5.09 -15.87
C PRO A 217 -33.27 4.12 -15.06
N ASP A 218 -34.52 4.46 -14.73
CA ASP A 218 -35.46 3.62 -13.97
C ASP A 218 -36.08 2.48 -14.81
N ALA A 219 -35.90 2.51 -16.14
CA ALA A 219 -36.44 1.47 -17.01
C ALA A 219 -35.69 0.14 -16.87
N MET A 220 -34.37 0.20 -16.64
CA MET A 220 -33.48 -0.97 -16.66
C MET A 220 -33.32 -1.67 -15.29
N THR A 221 -33.91 -1.13 -14.22
CA THR A 221 -33.88 -1.71 -12.86
C THR A 221 -35.03 -2.68 -12.58
N LYS A 222 -35.93 -2.91 -13.54
CA LYS A 222 -37.07 -3.83 -13.42
C LYS A 222 -36.63 -5.28 -13.67
N MET A 223 -37.29 -6.24 -13.01
CA MET A 223 -37.07 -7.68 -13.30
C MET A 223 -37.28 -7.96 -14.78
N ILE A 224 -36.25 -8.47 -15.44
CA ILE A 224 -36.29 -8.88 -16.85
C ILE A 224 -36.99 -10.24 -16.89
N THR A 225 -38.09 -10.32 -17.63
CA THR A 225 -38.84 -11.56 -17.82
C THR A 225 -39.19 -11.72 -19.30
N GLU A 226 -39.43 -12.96 -19.75
CA GLU A 226 -39.86 -13.26 -21.13
C GLU A 226 -41.16 -12.53 -21.55
N ASN A 227 -41.98 -12.13 -20.57
CA ASN A 227 -43.26 -11.43 -20.76
C ASN A 227 -43.11 -9.89 -20.84
N ALA A 228 -41.88 -9.35 -20.80
CA ALA A 228 -41.66 -7.92 -20.99
C ALA A 228 -42.01 -7.49 -22.42
N SER A 229 -42.28 -6.19 -22.62
CA SER A 229 -42.63 -5.68 -23.95
C SER A 229 -41.50 -5.85 -24.95
N GLU A 230 -41.85 -6.04 -26.23
CA GLU A 230 -40.87 -6.24 -27.30
C GLU A 230 -39.90 -5.06 -27.43
N GLU A 231 -40.41 -3.83 -27.31
CA GLU A 231 -39.60 -2.61 -27.31
C GLU A 231 -38.59 -2.59 -26.16
N PHE A 232 -38.98 -3.04 -24.96
CA PHE A 232 -38.09 -3.10 -23.81
C PHE A 232 -36.99 -4.15 -24.02
N LEU A 233 -37.34 -5.35 -24.48
CA LEU A 233 -36.38 -6.42 -24.76
C LEU A 233 -35.41 -6.05 -25.89
N TYR A 234 -35.91 -5.40 -26.94
CA TYR A 234 -35.07 -4.85 -28.01
C TYR A 234 -34.12 -3.77 -27.47
N SER A 235 -34.57 -2.92 -26.55
CA SER A 235 -33.76 -1.86 -25.95
C SER A 235 -32.55 -2.40 -25.17
N LEU A 236 -32.61 -3.63 -24.63
CA LEU A 236 -31.50 -4.29 -23.94
C LEU A 236 -30.28 -4.51 -24.85
N SER A 237 -30.47 -4.55 -26.17
CA SER A 237 -29.39 -4.67 -27.16
C SER A 237 -28.72 -3.33 -27.50
N ASN A 238 -29.39 -2.21 -27.21
CA ASN A 238 -28.93 -0.86 -27.57
C ASN A 238 -28.45 -0.06 -26.36
N TYR A 239 -29.04 -0.32 -25.19
CA TYR A 239 -28.85 0.50 -24.00
C TYR A 239 -28.37 -0.32 -22.81
N CYS A 240 -27.55 0.31 -21.97
CA CYS A 240 -27.13 -0.21 -20.68
C CYS A 240 -27.54 0.74 -19.53
N ALA A 241 -27.61 0.18 -18.32
CA ALA A 241 -27.79 0.95 -17.10
C ALA A 241 -26.44 1.49 -16.60
N LEU A 242 -26.47 2.51 -15.73
CA LEU A 242 -25.30 2.95 -14.98
C LEU A 242 -24.76 1.80 -14.12
N GLN A 243 -23.45 1.58 -14.16
CA GLN A 243 -22.79 0.48 -13.46
C GLN A 243 -22.03 0.93 -12.19
N GLY A 244 -21.93 2.23 -11.94
CA GLY A 244 -21.18 2.80 -10.82
C GLY A 244 -19.68 2.98 -11.11
N PHE A 245 -19.29 3.03 -12.38
CA PHE A 245 -17.90 3.18 -12.81
C PHE A 245 -17.64 4.59 -13.35
N VAL A 246 -16.38 5.04 -13.28
CA VAL A 246 -15.95 6.31 -13.91
C VAL A 246 -16.18 6.26 -15.42
N GLU A 247 -16.13 5.07 -16.02
CA GLU A 247 -16.39 4.79 -17.42
C GLU A 247 -17.86 4.96 -17.84
N ASP A 248 -18.81 5.04 -16.90
CA ASP A 248 -20.23 5.30 -17.21
C ASP A 248 -20.42 6.64 -17.93
N GLN A 249 -19.63 7.65 -17.59
CA GLN A 249 -19.69 8.97 -18.25
C GLN A 249 -19.40 8.90 -19.77
N PHE A 250 -18.80 7.79 -20.23
CA PHE A 250 -18.47 7.55 -21.63
C PHE A 250 -19.33 6.44 -22.26
N GLY A 251 -20.31 5.90 -21.53
CA GLY A 251 -21.12 4.75 -21.95
C GLY A 251 -20.36 3.41 -21.90
N LEU A 252 -19.21 3.36 -21.22
CA LEU A 252 -18.34 2.17 -21.18
C LEU A 252 -18.44 1.38 -19.87
N GLY A 253 -19.35 1.75 -18.96
CA GLY A 253 -19.49 1.09 -17.66
C GLY A 253 -19.81 -0.40 -17.74
N LEU A 254 -20.64 -0.82 -18.69
CA LEU A 254 -20.98 -2.24 -18.89
C LEU A 254 -19.75 -3.07 -19.30
N ILE A 255 -18.90 -2.53 -20.19
CA ILE A 255 -17.63 -3.15 -20.59
C ILE A 255 -16.68 -3.20 -19.39
N ALA A 256 -16.57 -2.11 -18.62
CA ALA A 256 -15.73 -2.06 -17.42
C ALA A 256 -16.10 -3.17 -16.42
N ARG A 257 -17.41 -3.36 -16.14
CA ARG A 257 -17.93 -4.45 -15.32
C ARG A 257 -17.61 -5.82 -15.92
N ALA A 258 -17.84 -6.01 -17.22
CA ALA A 258 -17.54 -7.27 -17.91
C ALA A 258 -16.06 -7.66 -17.83
N VAL A 259 -15.17 -6.68 -17.91
CA VAL A 259 -13.72 -6.89 -17.76
C VAL A 259 -13.38 -7.35 -16.33
N GLU A 260 -13.92 -6.71 -15.30
CA GLU A 260 -13.66 -7.07 -13.90
C GLU A 260 -14.29 -8.40 -13.46
N GLU A 261 -15.47 -8.73 -13.99
CA GLU A 261 -16.05 -10.08 -13.85
C GLU A 261 -15.18 -11.10 -14.58
N GLY A 262 -14.72 -10.78 -15.78
CA GLY A 262 -13.89 -11.68 -16.56
C GLY A 262 -12.52 -11.95 -15.95
N ILE A 263 -11.91 -11.00 -15.23
CA ILE A 263 -10.69 -11.25 -14.43
C ILE A 263 -10.90 -12.43 -13.45
N SER A 264 -12.10 -12.58 -12.88
CA SER A 264 -12.37 -13.66 -11.92
C SER A 264 -12.54 -15.05 -12.54
N VAL A 265 -12.97 -15.14 -13.80
CA VAL A 265 -13.24 -16.44 -14.45
C VAL A 265 -12.24 -16.82 -15.53
N ILE A 266 -11.45 -15.87 -16.04
CA ILE A 266 -10.50 -16.13 -17.12
C ILE A 266 -9.27 -16.87 -16.59
N LYS A 267 -8.79 -17.91 -17.26
CA LYS A 267 -7.52 -18.57 -16.94
C LYS A 267 -6.35 -17.59 -17.13
N PRO A 268 -5.19 -17.80 -16.47
CA PRO A 268 -4.04 -16.89 -16.56
C PRO A 268 -3.64 -16.49 -18.00
N MET A 269 -3.64 -17.44 -18.94
CA MET A 269 -3.30 -17.21 -20.35
C MET A 269 -4.52 -16.95 -21.25
N GLY A 270 -5.66 -16.60 -20.66
CA GLY A 270 -6.84 -16.29 -21.43
C GLY A 270 -6.77 -14.91 -22.09
N ILE A 271 -7.60 -14.74 -23.12
CA ILE A 271 -7.68 -13.52 -23.93
C ILE A 271 -9.12 -13.03 -23.93
N MET A 272 -9.30 -11.73 -23.73
CA MET A 272 -10.57 -11.04 -23.90
C MET A 272 -10.59 -10.28 -25.22
N ILE A 273 -11.67 -10.36 -25.97
CA ILE A 273 -11.81 -9.65 -27.25
C ILE A 273 -13.12 -8.86 -27.24
N PHE A 274 -13.03 -7.54 -27.34
CA PHE A 274 -14.20 -6.67 -27.28
C PHE A 274 -14.31 -5.79 -28.50
N ASN A 275 -15.53 -5.65 -29.01
CA ASN A 275 -15.89 -4.63 -29.99
C ASN A 275 -16.25 -3.32 -29.29
N MET A 276 -15.60 -2.23 -29.66
CA MET A 276 -15.70 -0.93 -28.97
C MET A 276 -16.08 0.18 -29.94
N GLY A 277 -17.11 0.94 -29.58
CA GLY A 277 -17.45 2.20 -30.23
C GLY A 277 -16.39 3.25 -29.97
N GLY A 278 -15.84 3.83 -31.03
CA GLY A 278 -14.76 4.82 -30.98
C GLY A 278 -15.20 6.22 -30.54
N ARG A 279 -16.49 6.43 -30.21
CA ARG A 279 -17.02 7.75 -29.79
C ARG A 279 -16.22 8.38 -28.64
N PRO A 280 -15.86 7.66 -27.56
CA PRO A 280 -15.06 8.23 -26.46
C PRO A 280 -13.60 8.51 -26.83
N GLY A 281 -13.17 8.14 -28.03
CA GLY A 281 -11.79 8.24 -28.48
C GLY A 281 -10.92 7.05 -28.08
N GLN A 282 -9.89 6.80 -28.88
CA GLN A 282 -9.07 5.59 -28.77
C GLN A 282 -8.31 5.50 -27.44
N GLY A 283 -7.85 6.64 -26.90
CA GLY A 283 -7.15 6.69 -25.63
C GLY A 283 -8.03 6.24 -24.46
N VAL A 284 -9.29 6.67 -24.42
CA VAL A 284 -10.25 6.27 -23.38
C VAL A 284 -10.58 4.77 -23.50
N CYS A 285 -10.81 4.29 -24.72
CA CYS A 285 -11.12 2.88 -24.97
C CYS A 285 -9.99 1.95 -24.51
N LYS A 286 -8.73 2.28 -24.82
CA LYS A 286 -7.57 1.49 -24.37
C LYS A 286 -7.38 1.57 -22.86
N ARG A 287 -7.46 2.78 -22.30
CA ARG A 287 -7.24 3.02 -20.87
C ARG A 287 -8.20 2.22 -19.99
N LEU A 288 -9.44 1.96 -20.44
CA LEU A 288 -10.40 1.09 -19.74
C LEU A 288 -9.79 -0.27 -19.36
N PHE A 289 -9.05 -0.88 -20.28
CA PHE A 289 -8.42 -2.18 -20.08
C PHE A 289 -7.04 -2.03 -19.40
N GLU A 290 -6.22 -1.10 -19.87
CA GLU A 290 -4.86 -0.90 -19.35
C GLU A 290 -4.87 -0.60 -17.85
N ARG A 291 -5.77 0.26 -17.37
CA ARG A 291 -5.89 0.57 -15.94
C ARG A 291 -6.28 -0.63 -15.06
N ARG A 292 -6.85 -1.68 -15.67
CA ARG A 292 -7.23 -2.95 -15.03
C ARG A 292 -6.15 -4.03 -15.19
N GLY A 293 -4.97 -3.65 -15.67
CA GLY A 293 -3.80 -4.53 -15.78
C GLY A 293 -3.78 -5.35 -17.07
N PHE A 294 -4.36 -4.87 -18.17
CA PHE A 294 -4.30 -5.55 -19.46
C PHE A 294 -3.29 -4.93 -20.42
N ASN A 295 -2.69 -5.79 -21.26
CA ASN A 295 -2.06 -5.42 -22.52
C ASN A 295 -3.10 -5.42 -23.62
N VAL A 296 -3.19 -4.30 -24.35
CA VAL A 296 -4.24 -4.07 -25.35
C VAL A 296 -3.64 -3.97 -26.75
N THR A 297 -4.13 -4.81 -27.66
CA THR A 297 -3.80 -4.76 -29.08
C THR A 297 -5.05 -4.46 -29.89
N LYS A 298 -5.01 -3.43 -30.75
CA LYS A 298 -6.10 -3.14 -31.69
C LYS A 298 -5.96 -4.06 -32.91
N LEU A 299 -6.90 -4.98 -33.09
CA LEU A 299 -6.87 -5.98 -34.17
C LEU A 299 -7.43 -5.43 -35.48
N TRP A 300 -8.52 -4.68 -35.37
CA TRP A 300 -9.33 -4.22 -36.49
C TRP A 300 -10.00 -2.90 -36.15
N GLN A 301 -10.28 -2.10 -37.19
CA GLN A 301 -11.06 -0.88 -37.06
C GLN A 301 -11.76 -0.57 -38.39
N THR A 302 -13.04 -0.19 -38.30
CA THR A 302 -13.81 0.36 -39.43
C THR A 302 -14.58 1.61 -39.01
N LYS A 303 -15.19 2.34 -39.95
CA LYS A 303 -16.10 3.44 -39.67
C LYS A 303 -17.51 3.02 -40.07
N ILE A 304 -18.48 3.30 -39.21
CA ILE A 304 -19.90 2.99 -39.46
C ILE A 304 -20.75 4.25 -39.31
N LEU A 305 -21.88 4.29 -40.01
CA LEU A 305 -22.83 5.38 -39.85
C LEU A 305 -23.45 5.33 -38.46
N GLN A 306 -23.59 6.48 -37.82
CA GLN A 306 -24.34 6.57 -36.57
C GLN A 306 -25.82 6.32 -36.87
N ALA A 307 -26.42 5.36 -36.16
CA ALA A 307 -27.83 5.07 -36.29
C ALA A 307 -28.69 6.31 -35.97
N SER A 308 -29.72 6.55 -36.77
CA SER A 308 -30.52 7.79 -36.74
C SER A 308 -31.40 7.92 -35.49
N ASP A 309 -31.69 6.81 -34.84
CA ASP A 309 -32.47 6.67 -33.60
C ASP A 309 -31.61 6.84 -32.34
N THR A 310 -30.28 6.85 -32.46
CA THR A 310 -29.38 7.08 -31.32
C THR A 310 -29.28 8.57 -30.99
N ASP A 311 -29.79 8.97 -29.82
CA ASP A 311 -29.59 10.33 -29.33
C ASP A 311 -28.18 10.54 -28.76
N ILE A 312 -27.45 11.51 -29.31
CA ILE A 312 -26.10 11.91 -28.86
C ILE A 312 -26.10 13.23 -28.07
N SER A 313 -27.27 13.79 -27.76
CA SER A 313 -27.41 15.05 -27.00
C SER A 313 -26.73 14.99 -25.62
N ALA A 314 -26.76 13.84 -24.96
CA ALA A 314 -26.07 13.63 -23.68
C ALA A 314 -24.54 13.84 -23.79
N LEU A 315 -23.93 13.45 -24.92
CA LEU A 315 -22.50 13.61 -25.16
C LEU A 315 -22.12 15.09 -25.34
N VAL A 316 -23.02 15.89 -25.91
CA VAL A 316 -22.86 17.34 -26.04
C VAL A 316 -22.81 18.04 -24.68
N GLU A 317 -23.69 17.64 -23.75
CA GLU A 317 -23.69 18.18 -22.39
C GLU A 317 -22.43 17.77 -21.61
N ILE A 318 -21.88 16.58 -21.86
CA ILE A 318 -20.59 16.16 -21.29
C ILE A 318 -19.46 17.05 -21.80
N GLU A 319 -19.34 17.29 -23.12
CA GLU A 319 -18.29 18.18 -23.69
C GLU A 319 -18.39 19.64 -23.23
N LYS A 320 -19.55 20.06 -22.73
CA LYS A 320 -19.77 21.40 -22.19
C LYS A 320 -19.22 21.54 -20.76
N ASN A 321 -19.28 20.47 -19.98
CA ASN A 321 -18.90 20.44 -18.57
C ASN A 321 -17.55 19.72 -18.31
N SER A 322 -16.92 19.16 -19.35
CA SER A 322 -15.67 18.41 -19.28
C SER A 322 -14.68 18.86 -20.36
N PRO A 323 -13.35 18.79 -20.12
CA PRO A 323 -12.34 19.02 -21.15
C PRO A 323 -12.27 17.90 -22.21
N HIS A 324 -12.98 16.79 -22.01
CA HIS A 324 -13.02 15.67 -22.94
C HIS A 324 -13.65 16.05 -24.29
N ARG A 325 -13.19 15.41 -25.38
CA ARG A 325 -13.73 15.55 -26.73
C ARG A 325 -14.05 14.18 -27.31
N PHE A 326 -15.29 13.99 -27.74
CA PHE A 326 -15.70 12.78 -28.44
C PHE A 326 -15.21 12.82 -29.91
N GLU A 327 -15.08 11.64 -30.51
CA GLU A 327 -14.60 11.45 -31.87
C GLU A 327 -15.74 10.97 -32.79
N PHE A 328 -16.24 11.89 -33.62
CA PHE A 328 -17.17 11.60 -34.73
C PHE A 328 -16.56 12.01 -36.06
N PHE A 329 -17.13 11.58 -37.18
CA PHE A 329 -16.68 11.99 -38.52
C PHE A 329 -17.86 12.41 -39.39
N MET A 330 -17.62 13.32 -40.34
CA MET A 330 -18.62 13.74 -41.33
C MET A 330 -18.70 12.69 -42.46
N GLY A 331 -19.64 11.75 -42.36
CA GLY A 331 -19.73 10.61 -43.27
C GLY A 331 -18.59 9.60 -43.10
N LEU A 332 -18.52 8.60 -43.98
CA LEU A 332 -17.55 7.49 -43.86
C LEU A 332 -16.14 7.83 -44.36
N SER A 333 -16.02 8.78 -45.31
CA SER A 333 -14.75 9.13 -45.96
C SER A 333 -13.94 10.21 -45.23
N ALA A 334 -14.49 10.84 -44.19
CA ALA A 334 -13.80 11.91 -43.48
C ALA A 334 -12.77 11.35 -42.50
N ASP A 335 -11.54 11.88 -42.52
CA ASP A 335 -10.43 11.39 -41.70
C ASP A 335 -10.16 12.22 -40.45
N GLN A 336 -10.67 13.45 -40.41
CA GLN A 336 -10.55 14.30 -39.23
C GLN A 336 -11.76 14.13 -38.30
N PRO A 337 -11.53 13.85 -37.00
CA PRO A 337 -12.61 13.76 -36.06
C PRO A 337 -13.18 15.15 -35.74
N ILE A 338 -14.49 15.22 -35.56
CA ILE A 338 -15.25 16.36 -35.05
C ILE A 338 -15.81 16.02 -33.67
N CYS A 339 -15.98 17.05 -32.82
CA CYS A 339 -16.51 16.88 -31.47
C CYS A 339 -18.04 16.63 -31.48
N ALA A 340 -18.59 16.14 -30.37
CA ALA A 340 -20.02 15.82 -30.25
C ALA A 340 -20.90 17.04 -30.57
N ARG A 341 -20.51 18.25 -30.13
CA ARG A 341 -21.24 19.50 -30.46
C ARG A 341 -21.41 19.71 -31.97
N THR A 342 -20.31 19.57 -32.71
CA THR A 342 -20.32 19.74 -34.17
C THR A 342 -21.09 18.61 -34.83
N ALA A 343 -20.91 17.37 -34.37
CA ALA A 343 -21.61 16.20 -34.91
C ALA A 343 -23.13 16.31 -34.73
N TRP A 344 -23.59 16.72 -33.54
CA TRP A 344 -25.02 16.90 -33.25
C TRP A 344 -25.63 18.02 -34.10
N ALA A 345 -24.96 19.17 -34.21
CA ALA A 345 -25.43 20.28 -35.04
C ALA A 345 -25.48 19.90 -36.54
N TYR A 346 -24.44 19.21 -37.03
CA TYR A 346 -24.37 18.74 -38.42
C TYR A 346 -25.45 17.68 -38.71
N GLY A 347 -25.66 16.73 -37.80
CA GLY A 347 -26.72 15.72 -37.91
C GLY A 347 -28.12 16.33 -37.93
N LYS A 348 -28.42 17.30 -37.06
CA LYS A 348 -29.70 18.04 -37.05
C LYS A 348 -29.94 18.85 -38.33
N ALA A 349 -28.87 19.28 -39.00
CA ALA A 349 -28.94 19.95 -40.30
C ALA A 349 -29.09 18.97 -41.50
N GLY A 350 -29.31 17.67 -41.26
CA GLY A 350 -29.46 16.64 -42.28
C GLY A 350 -28.15 16.01 -42.76
N GLY A 351 -27.02 16.34 -42.13
CA GLY A 351 -25.73 15.71 -42.38
C GLY A 351 -25.66 14.28 -41.86
N ARG A 352 -24.88 13.41 -42.51
CA ARG A 352 -24.60 12.06 -42.02
C ARG A 352 -23.34 12.06 -41.16
N ILE A 353 -23.43 11.56 -39.94
CA ILE A 353 -22.29 11.39 -39.05
C ILE A 353 -21.92 9.91 -38.93
N SER A 354 -20.63 9.64 -38.75
CA SER A 354 -20.10 8.31 -38.53
C SER A 354 -19.21 8.28 -37.29
N HIS A 355 -18.93 7.09 -36.78
CA HIS A 355 -17.92 6.86 -35.75
C HIS A 355 -17.09 5.62 -36.08
N ALA A 356 -15.92 5.48 -35.44
CA ALA A 356 -15.13 4.27 -35.57
C ALA A 356 -15.73 3.11 -34.75
N LEU A 357 -15.59 1.87 -35.21
CA LEU A 357 -15.68 0.66 -34.41
C LEU A 357 -14.31 -0.01 -34.39
N SER A 358 -13.83 -0.39 -33.21
CA SER A 358 -12.51 -1.01 -33.03
C SER A 358 -12.63 -2.32 -32.27
N VAL A 359 -11.96 -3.35 -32.74
CA VAL A 359 -11.87 -4.64 -32.05
C VAL A 359 -10.53 -4.72 -31.32
N TYR A 360 -10.59 -4.89 -30.00
CA TYR A 360 -9.41 -4.97 -29.14
C TYR A 360 -9.23 -6.39 -28.59
N SER A 361 -8.00 -6.90 -28.67
CA SER A 361 -7.54 -8.09 -27.94
C SER A 361 -6.82 -7.65 -26.67
N CYS A 362 -7.24 -8.18 -25.53
CA CYS A 362 -6.78 -7.80 -24.21
C CYS A 362 -6.29 -9.05 -23.45
N GLN A 363 -5.04 -9.01 -22.99
CA GLN A 363 -4.45 -10.08 -22.18
C GLN A 363 -3.97 -9.52 -20.84
N LEU A 364 -4.20 -10.25 -19.75
CA LEU A 364 -3.73 -9.82 -18.43
C LEU A 364 -2.20 -9.73 -18.39
N ARG A 365 -1.70 -8.60 -17.92
CA ARG A 365 -0.34 -8.47 -17.38
C ARG A 365 -0.27 -9.30 -16.11
N GLN A 366 0.80 -10.07 -15.91
CA GLN A 366 1.06 -10.84 -14.69
C GLN A 366 -0.21 -11.41 -14.01
N PRO A 367 -0.88 -12.39 -14.65
CA PRO A 367 -2.28 -12.70 -14.37
C PRO A 367 -2.58 -13.10 -12.92
N THR A 368 -1.65 -13.81 -12.28
CA THR A 368 -1.80 -14.24 -10.88
C THR A 368 -1.83 -13.04 -9.93
N GLN A 369 -0.95 -12.07 -10.15
CA GLN A 369 -0.81 -10.86 -9.35
C GLN A 369 -2.02 -9.93 -9.54
N VAL A 370 -2.44 -9.70 -10.78
CA VAL A 370 -3.62 -8.87 -11.06
C VAL A 370 -4.88 -9.50 -10.46
N LYS A 371 -5.06 -10.82 -10.58
CA LYS A 371 -6.18 -11.51 -9.94
C LYS A 371 -6.21 -11.31 -8.43
N LYS A 372 -5.08 -11.46 -7.74
CA LYS A 372 -4.97 -11.19 -6.29
C LYS A 372 -5.37 -9.77 -5.92
N VAL A 373 -4.97 -8.78 -6.71
CA VAL A 373 -5.38 -7.38 -6.51
C VAL A 373 -6.90 -7.23 -6.60
N PHE A 374 -7.53 -7.78 -7.64
CA PHE A 374 -8.98 -7.70 -7.81
C PHE A 374 -9.76 -8.54 -6.78
N GLU A 375 -9.21 -9.66 -6.31
CA GLU A 375 -9.79 -10.45 -5.21
C GLU A 375 -9.83 -9.62 -3.91
N PHE A 376 -8.74 -8.93 -3.58
CA PHE A 376 -8.70 -8.00 -2.44
C PHE A 376 -9.71 -6.86 -2.59
N LEU A 377 -9.84 -6.26 -3.78
CA LEU A 377 -10.82 -5.18 -3.99
C LEU A 377 -12.27 -5.65 -3.80
N LYS A 378 -12.57 -6.92 -4.14
CA LYS A 378 -13.89 -7.53 -3.95
C LYS A 378 -14.22 -7.82 -2.47
N SER A 379 -13.23 -7.92 -1.58
CA SER A 379 -13.44 -8.21 -0.15
C SER A 379 -13.85 -6.98 0.68
N GLY A 380 -14.64 -6.05 0.11
CA GLY A 380 -15.15 -4.86 0.81
C GLY A 380 -14.43 -3.53 0.50
N PHE A 381 -13.61 -3.47 -0.56
CA PHE A 381 -12.87 -2.26 -0.95
C PHE A 381 -13.26 -1.73 -2.33
N GLN A 382 -14.53 -1.89 -2.72
CA GLN A 382 -15.00 -1.54 -4.05
C GLN A 382 -14.88 -0.03 -4.35
N GLU A 383 -14.96 0.84 -3.33
CA GLU A 383 -14.69 2.28 -3.49
C GLU A 383 -13.27 2.57 -4.01
N VAL A 384 -12.29 1.72 -3.64
CA VAL A 384 -10.89 1.84 -4.05
C VAL A 384 -10.69 1.41 -5.51
N SER A 385 -11.56 0.56 -6.06
CA SER A 385 -11.46 0.10 -7.47
C SER A 385 -11.43 1.25 -8.46
N SER A 386 -12.20 2.32 -8.18
CA SER A 386 -12.24 3.54 -8.98
C SER A 386 -10.89 4.28 -9.05
N SER A 387 -10.04 4.07 -8.05
CA SER A 387 -8.71 4.68 -7.91
C SER A 387 -7.57 3.80 -8.40
N LEU A 388 -7.85 2.52 -8.70
CA LEU A 388 -6.87 1.62 -9.29
C LEU A 388 -6.50 2.11 -10.70
N ASP A 389 -5.21 2.34 -10.90
CA ASP A 389 -4.64 2.63 -12.21
C ASP A 389 -3.38 1.77 -12.42
N LEU A 390 -3.54 0.70 -13.19
CA LEU A 390 -2.45 -0.17 -13.65
C LEU A 390 -2.04 0.13 -15.10
N SER A 391 -2.32 1.33 -15.61
CA SER A 391 -1.79 1.76 -16.92
C SER A 391 -0.36 2.25 -16.74
N PHE A 392 0.56 1.77 -17.56
CA PHE A 392 1.98 2.11 -17.47
C PHE A 392 2.50 2.44 -18.86
N GLN A 393 3.36 3.46 -18.95
CA GLN A 393 4.08 3.78 -20.18
C GLN A 393 5.31 2.88 -20.36
N ASP A 394 5.91 2.45 -19.26
CA ASP A 394 7.06 1.56 -19.20
C ASP A 394 6.67 0.25 -18.53
N ASP A 395 6.89 -0.86 -19.23
CA ASP A 395 6.59 -2.20 -18.72
C ASP A 395 7.45 -2.56 -17.50
N ALA A 396 8.66 -2.00 -17.36
CA ALA A 396 9.49 -2.24 -16.18
C ALA A 396 8.84 -1.70 -14.88
N VAL A 397 8.17 -0.55 -14.97
CA VAL A 397 7.41 0.04 -13.85
C VAL A 397 6.20 -0.82 -13.50
N ALA A 398 5.53 -1.38 -14.52
CA ALA A 398 4.44 -2.33 -14.32
C ALA A 398 4.92 -3.59 -13.61
N ASP A 399 6.09 -4.09 -14.02
CA ASP A 399 6.69 -5.32 -13.51
C ASP A 399 7.13 -5.21 -12.05
N GLU A 400 7.39 -4.00 -11.54
CA GLU A 400 7.64 -3.75 -10.12
C GLU A 400 6.36 -3.48 -9.33
N LYS A 401 5.46 -2.63 -9.86
CA LYS A 401 4.29 -2.16 -9.12
C LYS A 401 3.22 -3.23 -8.95
N ILE A 402 2.93 -4.03 -9.98
CA ILE A 402 1.86 -5.05 -9.93
C ILE A 402 2.16 -6.14 -8.90
N PRO A 403 3.36 -6.74 -8.83
CA PRO A 403 3.70 -7.70 -7.78
C PRO A 403 3.64 -7.08 -6.39
N PHE A 404 4.11 -5.84 -6.23
CA PHE A 404 4.03 -5.16 -4.94
C PHE A 404 2.58 -4.93 -4.50
N LEU A 405 1.69 -4.49 -5.39
CA LEU A 405 0.27 -4.35 -5.04
C LEU A 405 -0.36 -5.68 -4.67
N ALA A 406 -0.05 -6.77 -5.38
CA ALA A 406 -0.53 -8.10 -5.02
C ALA A 406 0.03 -8.57 -3.66
N TYR A 407 1.29 -8.27 -3.36
CA TYR A 407 1.91 -8.56 -2.07
C TYR A 407 1.30 -7.72 -0.93
N LEU A 408 1.08 -6.43 -1.16
CA LEU A 408 0.43 -5.52 -0.22
C LEU A 408 -1.01 -5.96 0.06
N ALA A 409 -1.77 -6.34 -0.96
CA ALA A 409 -3.10 -6.93 -0.81
C ALA A 409 -3.07 -8.16 0.11
N GLY A 410 -2.09 -9.05 -0.08
CA GLY A 410 -1.86 -10.20 0.81
C GLY A 410 -1.58 -9.79 2.25
N ILE A 411 -0.64 -8.86 2.48
CA ILE A 411 -0.34 -8.35 3.84
C ILE A 411 -1.59 -7.77 4.50
N LEU A 412 -2.35 -6.95 3.78
CA LEU A 412 -3.54 -6.27 4.33
C LEU A 412 -4.70 -7.24 4.55
N ASN A 413 -4.81 -8.31 3.78
CA ASN A 413 -5.84 -9.33 3.95
C ASN A 413 -5.51 -10.28 5.10
N ASP A 414 -4.29 -10.81 5.12
CA ASP A 414 -3.86 -11.87 6.04
C ASP A 414 -3.56 -11.33 7.44
N ASN A 415 -2.99 -10.13 7.54
CA ASN A 415 -2.67 -9.53 8.84
C ASN A 415 -3.81 -8.64 9.33
N SER A 416 -4.41 -9.04 10.45
CA SER A 416 -5.33 -8.17 11.18
C SER A 416 -4.60 -7.15 12.05
N PHE A 417 -3.32 -7.36 12.38
CA PHE A 417 -2.51 -6.52 13.27
C PHE A 417 -1.09 -6.32 12.73
N CYS A 418 -0.37 -5.33 13.26
CA CYS A 418 1.06 -5.13 12.97
C CYS A 418 1.91 -6.06 13.84
N THR A 419 2.97 -6.64 13.29
CA THR A 419 3.94 -7.42 14.06
C THR A 419 5.00 -6.51 14.67
N TYR A 420 5.57 -6.90 15.82
CA TYR A 420 6.76 -6.24 16.34
C TYR A 420 7.91 -6.39 15.34
N GLU A 421 8.67 -5.32 15.15
CA GLU A 421 9.85 -5.32 14.31
C GLU A 421 11.02 -4.67 15.05
N PRO A 422 12.22 -5.27 15.00
CA PRO A 422 13.40 -4.70 15.64
C PRO A 422 13.75 -3.31 15.09
N PRO A 423 14.31 -2.41 15.91
CA PRO A 423 14.77 -1.09 15.46
C PRO A 423 15.84 -1.15 14.36
N ALA A 424 16.63 -2.23 14.31
CA ALA A 424 17.57 -2.50 13.22
C ALA A 424 16.91 -2.71 11.85
N GLY A 425 15.58 -2.80 11.80
CA GLY A 425 14.81 -3.18 10.61
C GLY A 425 14.28 -4.60 10.71
N SER A 426 13.26 -4.86 9.88
CA SER A 426 12.55 -6.13 9.88
C SER A 426 13.49 -7.29 9.63
N LYS A 427 13.40 -8.34 10.45
CA LYS A 427 14.26 -9.52 10.29
C LYS A 427 14.09 -10.14 8.90
N ARG A 428 12.86 -10.16 8.38
CA ARG A 428 12.56 -10.60 7.01
C ARG A 428 13.28 -9.74 5.98
N PHE A 429 13.20 -8.42 6.09
CA PHE A 429 13.83 -7.51 5.14
C PHE A 429 15.36 -7.61 5.17
N ARG A 430 15.96 -7.67 6.36
CA ARG A 430 17.41 -7.88 6.53
C ARG A 430 17.87 -9.22 5.95
N ASN A 431 17.10 -10.29 6.16
CA ASN A 431 17.37 -11.60 5.54
C ASN A 431 17.30 -11.55 4.01
N LEU A 432 16.38 -10.79 3.43
CA LEU A 432 16.29 -10.60 1.99
C LEU A 432 17.50 -9.84 1.43
N ILE A 433 17.95 -8.77 2.11
CA ILE A 433 19.18 -8.05 1.74
C ILE A 433 20.39 -8.99 1.81
N ALA A 434 20.56 -9.71 2.93
CA ALA A 434 21.65 -10.66 3.09
C ALA A 434 21.59 -11.79 2.04
N GLY A 435 20.40 -12.31 1.75
CA GLY A 435 20.17 -13.30 0.71
C GLY A 435 20.53 -12.80 -0.69
N PHE A 436 20.19 -11.54 -1.01
CA PHE A 436 20.57 -10.88 -2.26
C PHE A 436 22.09 -10.75 -2.38
N MET A 437 22.75 -10.25 -1.34
CA MET A 437 24.21 -10.11 -1.30
C MET A 437 24.91 -11.47 -1.44
N LYS A 438 24.40 -12.52 -0.79
CA LYS A 438 24.91 -13.89 -0.91
C LYS A 438 24.72 -14.46 -2.31
N THR A 439 23.55 -14.25 -2.91
CA THR A 439 23.16 -14.91 -4.16
C THR A 439 23.78 -14.23 -5.38
N TYR A 440 23.72 -12.90 -5.46
CA TYR A 440 24.14 -12.12 -6.62
C TYR A 440 25.56 -11.59 -6.52
N HIS A 441 26.04 -11.29 -5.32
CA HIS A 441 27.38 -10.73 -5.10
C HIS A 441 28.36 -11.69 -4.42
N ARG A 442 27.92 -12.91 -4.05
CA ARG A 442 28.75 -13.93 -3.35
C ARG A 442 29.29 -13.47 -2.01
N ILE A 443 28.58 -12.56 -1.34
CA ILE A 443 28.97 -12.02 -0.04
C ILE A 443 28.23 -12.78 1.07
N PRO A 444 28.90 -13.58 1.92
CA PRO A 444 28.27 -14.38 2.97
C PRO A 444 27.83 -13.54 4.19
N LEU A 445 26.90 -12.60 3.99
CA LEU A 445 26.28 -11.82 5.07
C LEU A 445 25.13 -12.56 5.74
N THR A 446 24.84 -12.20 6.99
CA THR A 446 23.61 -12.54 7.70
C THR A 446 22.82 -11.26 8.03
N ALA A 447 21.60 -11.41 8.57
CA ALA A 447 20.81 -10.26 9.02
C ALA A 447 21.50 -9.46 10.14
N ASP A 448 22.44 -10.06 10.87
CA ASP A 448 23.20 -9.40 11.94
C ASP A 448 24.36 -8.55 11.41
N ASN A 449 24.54 -8.48 10.08
CA ASN A 449 25.47 -7.56 9.45
C ASN A 449 24.76 -6.31 8.88
N VAL A 450 23.42 -6.24 8.91
CA VAL A 450 22.63 -5.25 8.18
C VAL A 450 21.78 -4.43 9.15
N VAL A 451 21.95 -3.11 9.19
CA VAL A 451 21.09 -2.18 9.94
C VAL A 451 20.33 -1.29 8.96
N VAL A 452 19.01 -1.21 9.10
CA VAL A 452 18.13 -0.46 8.19
C VAL A 452 17.82 0.92 8.76
N PHE A 453 17.90 1.93 7.90
CA PHE A 453 17.65 3.33 8.20
C PHE A 453 16.54 3.89 7.29
N PRO A 454 15.80 4.92 7.73
CA PRO A 454 14.79 5.58 6.92
C PRO A 454 15.33 6.18 5.61
N SER A 455 16.55 6.71 5.62
CA SER A 455 17.22 7.25 4.43
C SER A 455 18.74 7.23 4.55
N ARG A 456 19.43 7.43 3.43
CA ARG A 456 20.89 7.56 3.37
C ARG A 456 21.37 8.73 4.22
N ALA A 457 20.67 9.86 4.16
CA ALA A 457 21.01 11.05 4.93
C ALA A 457 20.96 10.79 6.45
N VAL A 458 19.92 10.08 6.90
CA VAL A 458 19.75 9.70 8.32
C VAL A 458 20.85 8.74 8.76
N ALA A 459 21.22 7.76 7.93
CA ALA A 459 22.33 6.84 8.24
C ALA A 459 23.66 7.58 8.45
N ILE A 460 23.97 8.57 7.61
CA ILE A 460 25.19 9.38 7.71
C ILE A 460 25.16 10.27 8.94
N GLU A 461 24.06 11.00 9.19
CA GLU A 461 23.93 11.86 10.36
C GLU A 461 24.07 11.05 11.67
N ASN A 462 23.42 9.89 11.75
CA ASN A 462 23.45 9.03 12.92
C ASN A 462 24.85 8.42 13.15
N ALA A 463 25.56 8.04 12.09
CA ALA A 463 26.95 7.61 12.20
C ALA A 463 27.84 8.74 12.76
N LEU A 464 27.73 9.96 12.22
CA LEU A 464 28.52 11.10 12.71
C LEU A 464 28.21 11.46 14.17
N ARG A 465 26.94 11.37 14.60
CA ARG A 465 26.56 11.59 16.00
C ARG A 465 27.12 10.51 16.94
N LEU A 466 27.06 9.25 16.52
CA LEU A 466 27.56 8.11 17.30
C LEU A 466 29.05 8.26 17.66
N PHE A 467 29.88 8.71 16.72
CA PHE A 467 31.31 8.92 16.97
C PHE A 467 31.62 10.33 17.51
N SER A 468 30.80 11.33 17.19
CA SER A 468 31.04 12.75 17.50
C SER A 468 32.50 13.20 17.23
N PRO A 469 33.04 12.99 16.01
CA PRO A 469 34.44 13.29 15.73
C PRO A 469 34.73 14.78 15.80
N ARG A 470 35.89 15.17 16.33
CA ARG A 470 36.39 16.56 16.25
C ARG A 470 36.54 17.00 14.80
N LEU A 471 37.00 16.09 13.94
CA LEU A 471 37.13 16.31 12.52
C LEU A 471 36.63 15.09 11.74
N ALA A 472 35.64 15.32 10.89
CA ALA A 472 35.20 14.40 9.85
C ALA A 472 35.48 15.00 8.47
N ILE A 473 35.82 14.13 7.51
CA ILE A 473 35.82 14.49 6.10
C ILE A 473 34.62 13.82 5.45
N VAL A 474 33.82 14.59 4.72
CA VAL A 474 32.61 14.10 4.07
C VAL A 474 32.61 14.51 2.60
N ASP A 475 32.26 13.58 1.71
CA ASP A 475 32.02 13.87 0.29
C ASP A 475 31.00 15.01 0.13
N GLU A 476 31.33 16.01 -0.69
CA GLU A 476 30.49 17.19 -0.96
C GLU A 476 29.04 16.86 -1.36
N HIS A 477 28.81 15.73 -2.03
CA HIS A 477 27.46 15.32 -2.43
C HIS A 477 26.62 14.81 -1.27
N LEU A 478 27.26 14.45 -0.16
CA LEU A 478 26.63 13.88 1.03
C LEU A 478 26.43 14.92 2.14
N THR A 479 27.03 16.11 2.04
CA THR A 479 26.94 17.15 3.07
C THR A 479 25.66 17.98 3.04
N ARG A 480 24.91 17.96 1.93
CA ARG A 480 23.66 18.73 1.75
C ARG A 480 22.65 18.54 2.90
N HIS A 481 22.62 17.36 3.49
CA HIS A 481 21.67 16.99 4.55
C HIS A 481 22.25 17.05 5.96
N LEU A 482 23.50 17.51 6.10
CA LEU A 482 24.13 17.70 7.41
C LEU A 482 23.77 19.06 8.02
N PRO A 483 23.77 19.18 9.35
CA PRO A 483 23.65 20.47 10.03
C PRO A 483 24.67 21.49 9.51
N ARG A 484 24.18 22.67 9.11
CA ARG A 484 25.05 23.74 8.56
C ARG A 484 26.15 24.16 9.53
N GLN A 485 25.89 24.03 10.83
CA GLN A 485 26.83 24.38 11.90
C GLN A 485 28.03 23.42 11.98
N TRP A 486 27.96 22.24 11.36
CA TRP A 486 29.08 21.30 11.28
C TRP A 486 30.03 21.69 10.13
N LEU A 487 29.50 22.33 9.09
CA LEU A 487 30.24 22.75 7.90
C LEU A 487 30.98 24.07 8.18
N THR A 488 32.09 23.99 8.92
CA THR A 488 32.89 25.16 9.33
C THR A 488 34.36 24.98 9.00
N SER A 489 35.11 26.09 8.94
CA SER A 489 36.56 26.04 8.88
C SER A 489 37.14 25.51 10.19
N LEU A 490 38.23 24.73 10.12
CA LEU A 490 39.05 24.38 11.27
C LEU A 490 39.52 25.69 11.94
N GLY A 491 39.05 25.96 13.16
CA GLY A 491 39.58 27.05 13.96
C GLY A 491 41.06 26.80 14.26
N LEU A 492 41.94 27.43 13.48
CA LEU A 492 43.37 27.55 13.80
C LEU A 492 43.45 28.31 15.12
N GLY A 493 44.05 27.70 16.14
CA GLY A 493 44.11 28.24 17.49
C GLY A 493 44.65 29.67 17.54
N GLY A 494 43.96 30.54 18.29
CA GLY A 494 44.39 31.91 18.53
C GLY A 494 43.32 32.77 19.18
N ASN A 495 43.11 32.61 20.49
CA ASN A 495 43.06 33.70 21.50
C ASN A 495 42.46 33.21 22.83
N GLY A 496 43.33 32.89 23.78
CA GLY A 496 43.26 33.40 25.16
C GLY A 496 42.11 33.03 26.10
N SER A 497 41.12 32.20 25.74
CA SER A 497 40.17 31.65 26.73
C SER A 497 40.58 30.25 27.15
N THR A 498 41.10 30.14 28.38
CA THR A 498 41.45 28.89 29.05
C THR A 498 40.19 28.15 29.48
N SER A 499 39.52 27.53 28.52
CA SER A 499 38.64 26.38 28.71
C SER A 499 38.69 25.58 27.42
N PRO A 500 39.14 24.30 27.45
CA PRO A 500 39.12 23.47 26.27
C PRO A 500 37.65 23.32 25.85
N VAL A 501 37.28 23.81 24.67
CA VAL A 501 35.97 23.51 24.08
C VAL A 501 36.06 22.07 23.56
N GLU A 502 35.93 21.12 24.48
CA GLU A 502 35.67 19.71 24.14
C GLU A 502 34.37 19.66 23.33
N ASP A 503 34.32 18.84 22.28
CA ASP A 503 33.10 18.41 21.58
C ASP A 503 32.46 19.26 20.46
N LYS A 504 33.18 20.13 19.75
CA LYS A 504 32.64 20.68 18.48
C LYS A 504 32.94 19.77 17.28
N LEU A 505 31.93 19.04 16.80
CA LEU A 505 32.00 18.26 15.57
C LEU A 505 32.19 19.19 14.37
N THR A 506 33.29 19.01 13.63
CA THR A 506 33.61 19.77 12.42
C THR A 506 33.64 18.83 11.22
N VAL A 507 32.93 19.20 10.15
CA VAL A 507 32.91 18.50 8.86
C VAL A 507 33.60 19.36 7.82
N ILE A 508 34.58 18.77 7.13
CA ILE A 508 35.20 19.36 5.95
C ILE A 508 34.70 18.61 4.72
N GLU A 509 34.17 19.38 3.76
CA GLU A 509 33.75 18.86 2.46
C GLU A 509 34.97 18.45 1.63
N ALA A 510 34.85 17.33 0.96
CA ALA A 510 35.90 16.80 0.11
C ALA A 510 35.35 16.28 -1.23
N PRO A 511 36.15 16.35 -2.30
CA PRO A 511 35.77 15.80 -3.59
C PRO A 511 35.66 14.27 -3.52
N ARG A 512 34.78 13.71 -4.34
CA ARG A 512 34.51 12.25 -4.40
C ARG A 512 35.67 11.41 -4.95
N GLN A 513 36.62 12.01 -5.67
CA GLN A 513 37.73 11.27 -6.27
C GLN A 513 38.67 10.69 -5.20
N SER A 514 38.95 9.39 -5.28
CA SER A 514 39.69 8.68 -4.24
C SER A 514 41.09 9.25 -3.98
N GLU A 515 41.84 9.64 -5.02
CA GLU A 515 43.19 10.20 -4.88
C GLU A 515 43.23 11.49 -4.05
N LEU A 516 42.29 12.41 -4.33
CA LEU A 516 42.15 13.67 -3.61
C LEU A 516 41.69 13.44 -2.16
N MET A 517 40.74 12.52 -1.98
CA MET A 517 40.27 12.09 -0.65
C MET A 517 41.42 11.52 0.18
N ILE A 518 42.25 10.64 -0.40
CA ILE A 518 43.43 10.06 0.26
C ILE A 518 44.43 11.15 0.66
N GLU A 519 44.68 12.13 -0.22
CA GLU A 519 45.54 13.27 0.11
C GLU A 519 45.00 14.05 1.31
N LEU A 520 43.71 14.37 1.30
CA LEU A 520 43.05 15.08 2.40
C LEU A 520 43.09 14.30 3.71
N ILE A 521 42.81 12.99 3.68
CA ILE A 521 42.92 12.11 4.87
C ILE A 521 44.34 12.15 5.44
N ARG A 522 45.36 12.03 4.58
CA ARG A 522 46.77 12.04 5.01
C ARG A 522 47.17 13.37 5.64
N LYS A 523 46.67 14.49 5.11
CA LYS A 523 47.03 15.85 5.57
C LYS A 523 46.25 16.29 6.81
N LEU A 524 44.95 16.03 6.82
CA LEU A 524 44.03 16.53 7.85
C LEU A 524 43.83 15.54 9.00
N LYS A 525 44.15 14.27 8.79
CA LYS A 525 44.06 13.18 9.78
C LYS A 525 42.69 13.14 10.50
N PRO A 526 41.58 13.00 9.75
CA PRO A 526 40.24 12.97 10.33
C PRO A 526 40.03 11.73 11.19
N GLN A 527 39.07 11.78 12.10
CA GLN A 527 38.68 10.61 12.89
C GLN A 527 37.61 9.76 12.17
N VAL A 528 36.77 10.40 11.35
CA VAL A 528 35.74 9.74 10.55
C VAL A 528 35.82 10.26 9.12
N VAL A 529 35.68 9.37 8.15
CA VAL A 529 35.59 9.67 6.72
C VAL A 529 34.27 9.10 6.21
N VAL A 530 33.45 9.92 5.56
CA VAL A 530 32.25 9.48 4.86
C VAL A 530 32.39 9.84 3.39
N THR A 531 32.47 8.85 2.50
CA THR A 531 32.74 9.15 1.08
C THR A 531 32.07 8.18 0.13
N GLY A 532 31.66 8.67 -1.04
CA GLY A 532 31.32 7.81 -2.17
C GLY A 532 32.55 7.39 -2.97
N ILE A 533 32.33 6.67 -4.08
CA ILE A 533 33.38 6.40 -5.08
C ILE A 533 32.96 7.02 -6.40
N ALA A 534 33.89 7.61 -7.14
CA ALA A 534 33.60 8.15 -8.47
C ALA A 534 33.24 7.02 -9.45
N GLN A 535 32.37 7.29 -10.42
CA GLN A 535 31.81 6.25 -11.30
C GLN A 535 32.87 5.43 -12.04
N PHE A 536 33.97 6.05 -12.48
CA PHE A 536 35.07 5.36 -13.17
C PHE A 536 35.95 4.53 -12.22
N GLU A 537 35.98 4.86 -10.93
CA GLU A 537 36.75 4.14 -9.90
C GLU A 537 35.96 2.96 -9.33
N ALA A 538 34.62 3.02 -9.38
CA ALA A 538 33.72 2.03 -8.77
C ALA A 538 33.78 0.63 -9.39
N VAL A 539 34.40 0.45 -10.56
CA VAL A 539 34.46 -0.84 -11.28
C VAL A 539 35.47 -1.82 -10.68
N THR A 540 36.56 -1.30 -10.09
CA THR A 540 37.68 -2.08 -9.53
C THR A 540 37.82 -1.83 -8.02
N SER A 541 38.43 -2.78 -7.29
CA SER A 541 38.61 -2.65 -5.84
C SER A 541 39.75 -1.69 -5.44
N ALA A 542 40.58 -1.23 -6.39
CA ALA A 542 41.81 -0.48 -6.09
C ALA A 542 41.58 0.79 -5.26
N ALA A 543 40.64 1.65 -5.68
CA ALA A 543 40.31 2.88 -4.96
C ALA A 543 39.81 2.58 -3.53
N PHE A 544 38.98 1.55 -3.38
CA PHE A 544 38.46 1.14 -2.08
C PHE A 544 39.56 0.60 -1.17
N VAL A 545 40.45 -0.25 -1.68
CA VAL A 545 41.60 -0.78 -0.93
C VAL A 545 42.51 0.36 -0.45
N HIS A 546 42.84 1.32 -1.32
CA HIS A 546 43.65 2.48 -0.93
C HIS A 546 42.98 3.32 0.15
N LEU A 547 41.65 3.52 0.09
CA LEU A 547 40.90 4.20 1.14
C LEU A 547 40.91 3.41 2.45
N LEU A 548 40.76 2.09 2.41
CA LEU A 548 40.85 1.23 3.59
C LEU A 548 42.23 1.30 4.24
N ASP A 549 43.29 1.30 3.44
CA ASP A 549 44.67 1.31 3.93
C ASP A 549 45.05 2.65 4.54
N ILE A 550 44.74 3.78 3.88
CA ILE A 550 45.05 5.11 4.45
C ILE A 550 44.25 5.39 5.72
N THR A 551 42.97 4.99 5.76
CA THR A 551 42.14 5.17 6.96
C THR A 551 42.64 4.29 8.11
N ARG A 552 43.09 3.06 7.82
CA ARG A 552 43.74 2.19 8.81
C ARG A 552 45.05 2.78 9.33
N GLU A 553 45.88 3.34 8.44
CA GLU A 553 47.17 3.97 8.79
C GLU A 553 46.97 5.17 9.72
N ILE A 554 45.96 6.00 9.46
CA ILE A 554 45.65 7.20 10.25
C ILE A 554 44.88 6.89 11.54
N GLY A 555 44.15 5.77 11.60
CA GLY A 555 43.23 5.47 12.70
C GLY A 555 41.83 6.07 12.50
N SER A 556 41.45 6.35 11.25
CA SER A 556 40.14 6.87 10.87
C SER A 556 39.13 5.74 10.65
N ARG A 557 37.87 5.96 11.03
CA ARG A 557 36.75 5.11 10.58
C ARG A 557 36.26 5.53 9.20
N LEU A 558 35.93 4.56 8.36
CA LEU A 558 35.45 4.77 6.99
C LEU A 558 33.99 4.34 6.86
N PHE A 559 33.13 5.26 6.43
CA PHE A 559 31.77 4.96 5.94
C PHE A 559 31.73 5.19 4.44
N LEU A 560 31.62 4.12 3.67
CA LEU A 560 31.63 4.20 2.22
C LEU A 560 30.21 4.14 1.66
N ASP A 561 29.78 5.20 0.96
CA ASP A 561 28.49 5.24 0.26
C ASP A 561 28.60 4.61 -1.13
N ILE A 562 27.87 3.52 -1.36
CA ILE A 562 27.77 2.90 -2.70
C ILE A 562 26.40 3.07 -3.33
N SER A 563 25.52 3.90 -2.75
CA SER A 563 24.14 4.10 -3.18
C SER A 563 23.98 4.35 -4.68
N ASP A 564 24.82 5.22 -5.25
CA ASP A 564 24.76 5.57 -6.68
C ASP A 564 25.11 4.39 -7.59
N HIS A 565 25.90 3.43 -7.08
CA HIS A 565 26.41 2.24 -7.79
C HIS A 565 25.72 0.94 -7.36
N PHE A 566 24.72 1.02 -6.49
CA PHE A 566 23.94 -0.12 -6.07
C PHE A 566 22.75 -0.30 -7.03
N GLU A 567 22.49 -1.55 -7.43
CA GLU A 567 21.51 -1.87 -8.46
C GLU A 567 20.78 -3.17 -8.08
N LEU A 568 19.45 -3.10 -8.04
CA LEU A 568 18.60 -4.27 -7.83
C LEU A 568 18.33 -4.92 -9.18
N SER A 569 19.20 -5.83 -9.57
CA SER A 569 19.11 -6.53 -10.87
C SER A 569 19.54 -7.99 -10.72
N SER A 570 19.03 -8.84 -11.61
CA SER A 570 19.48 -10.22 -11.74
C SER A 570 20.87 -10.35 -12.37
N LEU A 571 21.35 -9.29 -13.03
CA LEU A 571 22.70 -9.15 -13.56
C LEU A 571 23.27 -7.79 -13.14
N PRO A 572 23.60 -7.60 -11.85
CA PRO A 572 24.04 -6.31 -11.36
C PRO A 572 25.39 -5.91 -11.99
N SER A 573 25.56 -4.62 -12.22
CA SER A 573 26.80 -4.06 -12.74
C SER A 573 28.01 -4.35 -11.83
N SER A 574 29.20 -4.40 -12.43
CA SER A 574 30.44 -4.68 -11.71
C SER A 574 30.77 -3.57 -10.71
N ASN A 575 30.79 -3.92 -9.42
CA ASN A 575 31.16 -3.01 -8.33
C ASN A 575 32.39 -3.54 -7.58
N GLY A 576 33.47 -2.76 -7.60
CA GLY A 576 34.76 -3.08 -7.00
C GLY A 576 34.73 -3.22 -5.48
N VAL A 577 33.84 -2.49 -4.80
CA VAL A 577 33.61 -2.60 -3.35
C VAL A 577 32.98 -3.95 -3.03
N LEU A 578 31.92 -4.31 -3.76
CA LEU A 578 31.24 -5.60 -3.57
C LEU A 578 32.14 -6.79 -3.92
N LYS A 579 32.97 -6.67 -4.96
CA LYS A 579 34.00 -7.67 -5.30
C LYS A 579 35.00 -7.88 -4.16
N TYR A 580 35.49 -6.79 -3.57
CA TYR A 580 36.40 -6.88 -2.44
C TYR A 580 35.77 -7.65 -1.27
N ILE A 581 34.51 -7.37 -0.92
CA ILE A 581 33.85 -8.00 0.25
C ILE A 581 33.42 -9.44 -0.03
N ALA A 582 33.29 -9.82 -1.29
CA ALA A 582 33.08 -11.21 -1.67
C ALA A 582 34.34 -12.07 -1.35
N GLU A 583 35.53 -11.51 -1.53
CA GLU A 583 36.82 -12.20 -1.37
C GLU A 583 37.42 -12.01 0.04
N THR A 584 37.18 -10.86 0.67
CA THR A 584 37.80 -10.45 1.95
C THR A 584 36.73 -9.97 2.94
N PRO A 585 36.79 -10.34 4.24
CA PRO A 585 35.90 -9.75 5.25
C PRO A 585 36.06 -8.23 5.33
N LEU A 586 34.95 -7.50 5.54
CA LEU A 586 35.00 -6.06 5.74
C LEU A 586 35.79 -5.72 7.02
N PRO A 587 36.82 -4.85 6.98
CA PRO A 587 37.58 -4.48 8.17
C PRO A 587 36.73 -3.76 9.24
N SER A 588 37.08 -3.93 10.52
CA SER A 588 36.32 -3.37 11.65
C SER A 588 36.24 -1.83 11.70
N HIS A 589 37.14 -1.14 11.01
CA HIS A 589 37.10 0.32 10.89
C HIS A 589 36.23 0.82 9.72
N ALA A 590 35.64 -0.09 8.93
CA ALA A 590 34.87 0.24 7.74
C ALA A 590 33.40 -0.24 7.83
N ALA A 591 32.50 0.56 7.29
CA ALA A 591 31.08 0.22 7.09
C ALA A 591 30.62 0.73 5.71
N ILE A 592 29.62 0.09 5.13
CA ILE A 592 29.12 0.42 3.79
C ILE A 592 27.68 0.89 3.87
N ILE A 593 27.39 2.03 3.25
CA ILE A 593 26.06 2.63 3.19
C ILE A 593 25.48 2.33 1.81
N CYS A 594 24.25 1.80 1.80
CA CYS A 594 23.48 1.50 0.60
C CYS A 594 22.08 2.12 0.72
N GLY A 595 21.87 3.24 0.05
CA GLY A 595 20.56 3.86 -0.16
C GLY A 595 19.89 3.29 -1.41
N LEU A 596 18.59 2.98 -1.30
CA LEU A 596 17.76 2.54 -2.41
C LEU A 596 17.16 3.77 -3.12
N LEU A 597 17.95 4.40 -3.99
CA LEU A 597 17.66 5.72 -4.56
C LEU A 597 17.02 5.71 -5.96
N LYS A 598 17.07 4.56 -6.66
CA LYS A 598 16.70 4.46 -8.09
C LYS A 598 15.23 4.06 -8.31
N ASN A 599 14.35 4.43 -7.38
CA ASN A 599 12.94 4.05 -7.43
C ASN A 599 12.16 4.90 -8.44
N GLN A 600 11.66 4.27 -9.50
CA GLN A 600 10.84 4.95 -10.52
C GLN A 600 9.34 4.85 -10.23
N VAL A 601 8.91 3.83 -9.46
CA VAL A 601 7.50 3.62 -9.11
C VAL A 601 7.04 4.63 -8.07
N TYR A 602 7.86 4.87 -7.05
CA TYR A 602 7.61 5.74 -5.91
C TYR A 602 8.86 6.59 -5.62
N SER A 603 9.03 7.67 -6.39
CA SER A 603 10.30 8.40 -6.50
C SER A 603 10.76 9.11 -5.22
N ASP A 604 9.86 9.44 -4.29
CA ASP A 604 10.20 10.00 -2.99
C ASP A 604 10.26 8.94 -1.86
N LEU A 605 10.09 7.65 -2.18
CA LEU A 605 10.20 6.55 -1.21
C LEU A 605 11.65 6.08 -1.10
N GLU A 606 12.28 6.37 0.03
CA GLU A 606 13.66 5.96 0.32
C GLU A 606 13.70 4.97 1.48
N VAL A 607 14.65 4.04 1.42
CA VAL A 607 15.15 3.23 2.54
C VAL A 607 16.65 3.08 2.33
N ALA A 608 17.43 3.10 3.40
CA ALA A 608 18.85 2.78 3.34
C ALA A 608 19.20 1.64 4.29
N PHE A 609 20.33 0.99 4.06
CA PHE A 609 20.90 0.05 5.01
C PHE A 609 22.42 0.21 5.07
N VAL A 610 22.97 -0.12 6.24
CA VAL A 610 24.39 -0.11 6.52
C VAL A 610 24.87 -1.53 6.75
N ILE A 611 25.94 -1.92 6.06
CA ILE A 611 26.61 -3.20 6.24
C ILE A 611 27.84 -2.99 7.13
N SER A 612 27.93 -3.79 8.20
CA SER A 612 29.13 -3.92 9.02
C SER A 612 29.32 -5.37 9.46
N GLU A 613 30.56 -5.87 9.35
CA GLU A 613 30.95 -7.17 9.89
C GLU A 613 31.53 -7.06 11.31
N ASP A 614 31.54 -5.85 11.89
CA ASP A 614 31.89 -5.60 13.29
C ASP A 614 30.63 -5.59 14.17
N GLU A 615 30.55 -6.55 15.10
CA GLU A 615 29.40 -6.75 15.98
C GLU A 615 29.13 -5.54 16.88
N ALA A 616 30.18 -4.85 17.36
CA ALA A 616 30.03 -3.68 18.21
C ALA A 616 29.43 -2.51 17.42
N ILE A 617 29.84 -2.34 16.16
CA ILE A 617 29.29 -1.31 15.26
C ILE A 617 27.85 -1.61 14.90
N PHE A 618 27.53 -2.85 14.53
CA PHE A 618 26.16 -3.26 14.26
C PHE A 618 25.23 -2.95 15.45
N LYS A 619 25.61 -3.38 16.66
CA LYS A 619 24.82 -3.15 17.88
C LYS A 619 24.67 -1.65 18.17
N ALA A 620 25.74 -0.88 18.06
CA ALA A 620 25.70 0.55 18.30
C ALA A 620 24.78 1.27 17.30
N LEU A 621 24.88 0.95 16.00
CA LEU A 621 24.01 1.53 14.97
C LEU A 621 22.54 1.15 15.17
N SER A 622 22.24 -0.13 15.46
CA SER A 622 20.88 -0.59 15.76
C SER A 622 20.25 0.21 16.91
N LYS A 623 20.97 0.33 18.02
CA LYS A 623 20.52 1.12 19.19
C LYS A 623 20.42 2.62 18.88
N THR A 624 21.30 3.14 18.03
CA THR A 624 21.23 4.54 17.59
C THR A 624 19.96 4.81 16.78
N VAL A 625 19.56 3.90 15.88
CA VAL A 625 18.29 4.01 15.14
C VAL A 625 17.10 4.05 16.10
N GLU A 626 17.08 3.18 17.10
CA GLU A 626 16.01 3.17 18.12
C GLU A 626 15.91 4.50 18.87
N LEU A 627 17.04 5.06 19.28
CA LEU A 627 17.10 6.31 20.05
C LEU A 627 16.77 7.55 19.21
N LEU A 628 17.20 7.58 17.95
CA LEU A 628 17.11 8.78 17.12
C LEU A 628 15.92 8.79 16.17
N GLU A 629 15.53 7.63 15.66
CA GLU A 629 14.48 7.47 14.64
C GLU A 629 13.28 6.64 15.14
N GLY A 630 13.50 5.80 16.17
CA GLY A 630 12.53 4.86 16.71
C GLY A 630 12.52 3.57 15.90
N ASN A 631 12.05 3.66 14.66
CA ASN A 631 12.11 2.57 13.70
C ASN A 631 11.91 3.05 12.26
N THR A 632 12.42 2.27 11.30
CA THR A 632 12.14 2.47 9.88
C THR A 632 10.72 1.99 9.54
N ALA A 633 9.97 2.75 8.73
CA ALA A 633 8.59 2.42 8.37
C ALA A 633 8.49 1.02 7.71
N LEU A 634 7.57 0.17 8.22
CA LEU A 634 7.41 -1.22 7.77
C LEU A 634 6.92 -1.30 6.31
N ILE A 635 6.07 -0.37 5.89
CA ILE A 635 5.53 -0.35 4.53
C ILE A 635 6.62 -0.06 3.49
N SER A 636 7.57 0.83 3.81
CA SER A 636 8.73 1.14 2.95
C SER A 636 9.65 -0.07 2.83
N GLN A 637 9.89 -0.79 3.93
CA GLN A 637 10.63 -2.05 3.92
C GLN A 637 9.89 -3.16 3.16
N SER A 638 8.55 -3.17 3.22
CA SER A 638 7.72 -4.15 2.49
C SER A 638 7.80 -3.96 0.97
N TYR A 639 7.86 -2.71 0.50
CA TYR A 639 8.06 -2.40 -0.92
C TYR A 639 9.38 -2.97 -1.44
N TYR A 640 10.51 -2.54 -0.86
CA TYR A 640 11.82 -3.03 -1.29
C TYR A 640 12.00 -4.52 -1.00
N GLY A 641 11.43 -5.03 0.09
CA GLY A 641 11.41 -6.45 0.41
C GLY A 641 10.70 -7.29 -0.66
N CYS A 642 9.63 -6.77 -1.27
CA CYS A 642 8.98 -7.40 -2.41
C CYS A 642 9.96 -7.52 -3.59
N LEU A 643 10.67 -6.43 -3.93
CA LEU A 643 11.66 -6.44 -5.02
C LEU A 643 12.80 -7.43 -4.77
N PHE A 644 13.37 -7.45 -3.56
CA PHE A 644 14.40 -8.44 -3.21
C PHE A 644 13.85 -9.87 -3.25
N HIS A 645 12.61 -10.08 -2.81
CA HIS A 645 11.99 -11.40 -2.84
C HIS A 645 11.79 -11.90 -4.26
N GLU A 646 11.25 -11.07 -5.16
CA GLU A 646 11.09 -11.43 -6.57
C GLU A 646 12.43 -11.78 -7.22
N LEU A 647 13.50 -11.03 -6.91
CA LEU A 647 14.86 -11.34 -7.36
C LEU A 647 15.41 -12.66 -6.80
N LEU A 648 14.98 -13.09 -5.61
CA LEU A 648 15.47 -14.31 -4.97
C LEU A 648 14.60 -15.54 -5.26
N ALA A 649 13.31 -15.36 -5.55
CA ALA A 649 12.33 -16.45 -5.61
C ALA A 649 12.59 -17.46 -6.74
N PHE A 650 13.25 -17.07 -7.82
CA PHE A 650 13.57 -17.95 -8.95
C PHE A 650 14.94 -18.66 -8.82
N GLN A 651 15.74 -18.32 -7.82
CA GLN A 651 17.06 -18.91 -7.64
C GLN A 651 16.95 -20.24 -6.89
N LEU A 652 17.63 -21.26 -7.42
CA LEU A 652 17.78 -22.54 -6.71
C LEU A 652 18.67 -22.34 -5.49
N SER A 653 18.17 -22.72 -4.32
CA SER A 653 18.95 -22.73 -3.08
C SER A 653 20.24 -23.54 -3.27
N ASP A 654 21.35 -23.03 -2.74
CA ASP A 654 22.64 -23.75 -2.64
C ASP A 654 23.28 -24.20 -3.97
N ARG A 655 22.96 -23.56 -5.10
CA ARG A 655 23.59 -23.85 -6.41
C ARG A 655 25.11 -23.63 -6.41
N HIS A 656 25.62 -22.78 -5.54
CA HIS A 656 27.04 -22.42 -5.49
C HIS A 656 27.61 -22.68 -4.08
N PRO A 657 28.82 -23.25 -3.99
CA PRO A 657 29.49 -23.43 -2.71
C PRO A 657 29.68 -22.06 -2.02
N PRO A 658 29.71 -22.04 -0.67
CA PRO A 658 30.02 -20.82 0.07
C PRO A 658 31.34 -20.23 -0.43
N ALA A 659 31.41 -18.91 -0.62
CA ALA A 659 32.65 -18.25 -0.99
C ALA A 659 33.69 -18.46 0.13
N GLU A 660 34.83 -19.07 -0.22
CA GLU A 660 36.00 -19.10 0.66
C GLU A 660 36.62 -17.71 0.67
N ARG A 661 36.42 -16.98 1.77
CA ARG A 661 37.06 -15.69 1.99
C ARG A 661 38.47 -15.88 2.55
N GLU A 662 39.38 -14.98 2.20
CA GLU A 662 40.70 -14.95 2.81
C GLU A 662 40.60 -14.72 4.32
N SER A 663 41.37 -15.48 5.10
CA SER A 663 41.44 -15.29 6.55
C SER A 663 42.10 -13.95 6.85
N GLY A 664 41.32 -12.96 7.29
CA GLY A 664 41.82 -11.62 7.58
C GLY A 664 42.89 -11.62 8.67
N LYS A 665 44.14 -11.30 8.31
CA LYS A 665 45.21 -10.93 9.26
C LYS A 665 45.25 -9.42 9.43
N ALA A 666 44.30 -8.84 10.16
CA ALA A 666 44.33 -7.40 10.45
C ALA A 666 44.85 -7.15 11.87
N ARG A 667 45.95 -6.39 11.99
CA ARG A 667 46.33 -5.75 13.26
C ARG A 667 45.32 -4.62 13.53
N SER A 668 44.69 -4.61 14.70
CA SER A 668 43.83 -3.48 15.09
C SER A 668 44.69 -2.26 15.38
N ALA A 669 44.62 -1.25 14.52
CA ALA A 669 45.07 0.09 14.90
C ALA A 669 44.05 0.69 15.88
N GLU A 670 44.51 1.58 16.76
CA GLU A 670 43.63 2.29 17.70
C GLU A 670 42.74 3.26 16.90
N MET A 671 41.44 2.98 16.84
CA MET A 671 40.45 3.77 16.12
C MET A 671 39.69 4.68 17.10
N ILE A 672 39.05 5.74 16.61
CA ILE A 672 38.10 6.50 17.42
C ILE A 672 37.01 5.57 17.99
N GLY A 673 36.82 5.61 19.31
CA GLY A 673 35.72 4.95 20.00
C GLY A 673 34.39 5.65 19.76
N PHE A 674 33.31 5.10 20.33
CA PHE A 674 32.05 5.84 20.43
C PHE A 674 32.24 7.05 21.35
N SER A 675 31.43 8.09 21.15
CA SER A 675 31.49 9.27 22.03
C SER A 675 31.16 8.89 23.48
N SER A 676 31.72 9.60 24.45
CA SER A 676 31.46 9.32 25.88
C SER A 676 29.96 9.37 26.22
N SER A 677 29.21 10.30 25.61
CA SER A 677 27.75 10.35 25.73
C SER A 677 27.09 9.14 25.10
N ALA A 678 27.50 8.73 23.90
CA ALA A 678 26.98 7.53 23.26
C ALA A 678 27.24 6.27 24.11
N ILE A 679 28.46 6.04 24.61
CA ILE A 679 28.77 4.88 25.48
C ILE A 679 27.86 4.89 26.70
N SER A 680 27.80 6.04 27.40
CA SER A 680 27.00 6.16 28.62
C SER A 680 25.51 5.86 28.41
N VAL A 681 24.95 6.21 27.25
CA VAL A 681 23.53 5.95 26.94
C VAL A 681 23.33 4.57 26.35
N LEU A 682 24.17 4.10 25.44
CA LEU A 682 24.02 2.79 24.80
C LEU A 682 24.17 1.63 25.79
N ASP A 683 24.96 1.81 26.85
CA ASP A 683 25.15 0.79 27.89
C ASP A 683 24.07 0.84 28.98
N ASN A 684 23.51 2.02 29.27
CA ASN A 684 22.58 2.21 30.41
C ASN A 684 21.12 2.47 30.01
N ALA A 685 20.83 2.85 28.76
CA ALA A 685 19.45 3.10 28.32
C ALA A 685 18.69 1.78 28.18
N GLU A 686 17.47 1.77 28.74
CA GLU A 686 16.56 0.65 28.56
C GLU A 686 15.89 0.71 27.19
N LEU A 687 16.58 0.14 26.22
CA LEU A 687 16.10 -0.10 24.87
C LEU A 687 15.38 -1.45 24.77
N THR A 688 14.60 -1.62 23.71
CA THR A 688 13.79 -2.82 23.48
C THR A 688 14.67 -4.07 23.46
N VAL A 689 14.20 -5.13 24.10
CA VAL A 689 14.94 -6.39 24.14
C VAL A 689 15.01 -6.98 22.71
N SER A 690 16.19 -7.42 22.27
CA SER A 690 16.36 -8.06 20.96
C SER A 690 16.12 -9.56 21.05
N GLU A 691 15.43 -10.11 20.04
CA GLU A 691 15.21 -11.56 19.93
C GLU A 691 16.54 -12.30 19.73
N THR A 692 16.84 -13.26 20.62
CA THR A 692 17.82 -14.31 20.34
C THR A 692 17.15 -15.49 19.63
N GLU A 693 17.85 -16.14 18.70
CA GLU A 693 17.34 -17.35 18.04
C GLU A 693 16.96 -18.39 19.12
N ASN A 694 15.67 -18.74 19.20
CA ASN A 694 15.02 -19.72 20.10
C ASN A 694 14.16 -19.21 21.28
N THR A 695 13.84 -17.91 21.40
CA THR A 695 12.92 -17.43 22.45
C THR A 695 11.69 -16.73 21.88
N SER A 696 10.48 -17.20 22.22
CA SER A 696 9.22 -16.48 21.94
C SER A 696 9.06 -15.34 22.95
N LEU A 697 9.54 -14.14 22.60
CA LEU A 697 9.44 -12.96 23.46
C LEU A 697 8.05 -12.31 23.36
N ILE A 698 7.58 -11.76 24.49
CA ILE A 698 6.36 -10.96 24.55
C ILE A 698 6.74 -9.52 24.87
N HIS A 699 6.52 -8.62 23.92
CA HIS A 699 6.94 -7.22 24.00
C HIS A 699 5.87 -6.31 24.63
N MET A 700 5.96 -6.05 25.94
CA MET A 700 5.23 -4.96 26.60
C MET A 700 6.06 -3.68 26.75
N ASP A 701 7.30 -3.68 26.24
CA ASP A 701 8.31 -2.62 26.35
C ASP A 701 8.41 -1.69 25.13
N ALA A 702 7.62 -1.97 24.08
CA ALA A 702 7.61 -1.20 22.83
C ALA A 702 6.58 -0.06 22.84
N ASP A 703 6.96 1.11 22.30
CA ASP A 703 6.09 2.27 22.09
C ASP A 703 5.28 2.16 20.78
N GLN A 704 4.64 1.02 20.59
CA GLN A 704 3.87 0.70 19.38
C GLN A 704 2.53 0.08 19.74
N SER A 705 1.58 0.20 18.82
CA SER A 705 0.28 -0.46 18.93
C SER A 705 0.23 -1.64 17.99
N PHE A 706 -0.11 -2.81 18.54
CA PHE A 706 -0.37 -4.05 17.82
C PHE A 706 -1.88 -4.37 17.81
N LEU A 707 -2.70 -3.31 17.91
CA LEU A 707 -4.16 -3.43 17.80
C LEU A 707 -4.56 -3.78 16.36
N PRO A 708 -5.79 -4.33 16.18
CA PRO A 708 -6.30 -4.62 14.86
C PRO A 708 -6.38 -3.37 13.97
N VAL A 709 -5.98 -3.50 12.71
CA VAL A 709 -6.04 -2.44 11.69
C VAL A 709 -7.45 -2.45 11.04
N PRO A 710 -8.25 -1.37 11.18
CA PRO A 710 -9.59 -1.29 10.61
C PRO A 710 -9.61 -1.36 9.08
N SER A 711 -10.71 -1.87 8.50
CA SER A 711 -10.87 -1.94 7.04
C SER A 711 -10.68 -0.58 6.34
N PRO A 712 -11.23 0.56 6.82
CA PRO A 712 -10.99 1.87 6.19
C PRO A 712 -9.51 2.27 6.14
N VAL A 713 -8.71 1.81 7.10
CA VAL A 713 -7.25 2.01 7.11
C VAL A 713 -6.58 1.15 6.07
N LYS A 714 -6.93 -0.14 5.98
CA LYS A 714 -6.43 -1.04 4.93
C LYS A 714 -6.75 -0.50 3.53
N ALA A 715 -7.98 -0.03 3.33
CA ALA A 715 -8.42 0.60 2.08
C ALA A 715 -7.56 1.81 1.72
N SER A 716 -7.37 2.73 2.68
CA SER A 716 -6.61 3.97 2.48
C SER A 716 -5.13 3.70 2.19
N ILE A 717 -4.53 2.71 2.86
CA ILE A 717 -3.16 2.26 2.57
C ILE A 717 -3.09 1.73 1.15
N PHE A 718 -3.92 0.74 0.79
CA PHE A 718 -3.86 0.11 -0.53
C PHE A 718 -4.06 1.12 -1.65
N GLU A 719 -5.08 1.98 -1.53
CA GLU A 719 -5.40 3.01 -2.50
C GLU A 719 -4.22 3.97 -2.73
N SER A 720 -3.55 4.38 -1.65
CA SER A 720 -2.43 5.31 -1.76
C SER A 720 -1.33 4.77 -2.67
N PHE A 721 -1.04 3.45 -2.60
CA PHE A 721 -0.05 2.80 -3.46
C PHE A 721 -0.61 2.45 -4.85
N ALA A 722 -1.91 2.18 -4.97
CA ALA A 722 -2.57 1.86 -6.24
C ALA A 722 -2.66 3.07 -7.19
N ARG A 723 -2.84 4.28 -6.64
CA ARG A 723 -2.94 5.52 -7.42
C ARG A 723 -1.66 5.82 -8.20
N GLN A 724 -1.80 6.61 -9.25
CA GLN A 724 -0.71 7.16 -10.05
C GLN A 724 -0.85 8.67 -10.19
N ASN A 725 0.28 9.37 -10.36
CA ASN A 725 0.32 10.81 -10.67
C ASN A 725 -0.48 11.67 -9.67
N MET A 726 -0.35 11.39 -8.37
CA MET A 726 -1.03 12.16 -7.32
C MET A 726 -0.57 13.63 -7.36
N ALA A 727 -1.52 14.55 -7.41
CA ALA A 727 -1.22 15.97 -7.34
C ALA A 727 -0.80 16.38 -5.91
N GLU A 728 -0.05 17.47 -5.79
CA GLU A 728 0.34 18.01 -4.48
C GLU A 728 -0.88 18.25 -3.58
N SER A 729 -1.95 18.80 -4.14
CA SER A 729 -3.21 19.03 -3.42
C SER A 729 -3.87 17.75 -2.91
N GLU A 730 -3.66 16.59 -3.53
CA GLU A 730 -4.15 15.30 -3.05
C GLU A 730 -3.32 14.76 -1.90
N THR A 731 -2.02 15.08 -1.88
CA THR A 731 -1.06 14.59 -0.88
C THR A 731 -0.84 15.55 0.28
N ASP A 732 -1.13 16.84 0.17
CA ASP A 732 -0.91 17.82 1.24
C ASP A 732 -1.86 17.56 2.44
N PRO A 733 -1.33 17.14 3.60
CA PRO A 733 -2.15 16.85 4.78
C PRO A 733 -2.41 18.10 5.64
N THR A 734 -1.77 19.24 5.33
CA THR A 734 -1.78 20.45 6.17
C THR A 734 -3.17 20.96 6.52
N PRO A 735 -4.12 21.09 5.56
CA PRO A 735 -5.47 21.56 5.88
C PRO A 735 -6.19 20.62 6.85
N CYS A 736 -6.04 19.32 6.66
CA CYS A 736 -6.65 18.27 7.48
C CYS A 736 -6.04 18.23 8.89
N ILE A 737 -4.72 18.36 9.00
CA ILE A 737 -4.03 18.40 10.30
C ILE A 737 -4.40 19.68 11.07
N LYS A 738 -4.46 20.83 10.40
CA LYS A 738 -4.90 22.10 11.00
C LYS A 738 -6.32 21.98 11.58
N GLN A 739 -7.24 21.35 10.84
CA GLN A 739 -8.60 21.09 11.31
C GLN A 739 -8.60 20.11 12.49
N PHE A 740 -7.80 19.04 12.39
CA PHE A 740 -7.70 17.99 13.40
C PHE A 740 -7.20 18.52 14.75
N ILE A 741 -6.11 19.30 14.78
CA ILE A 741 -5.56 19.84 16.05
C ILE A 741 -6.49 20.88 16.67
N LYS A 742 -7.22 21.63 15.84
CA LYS A 742 -8.23 22.59 16.29
C LYS A 742 -9.40 21.86 16.95
N ASN A 743 -9.90 20.79 16.33
CA ASN A 743 -11.06 20.06 16.82
C ASN A 743 -10.77 19.22 18.07
N ASN A 744 -9.58 18.60 18.15
CA ASN A 744 -9.26 17.69 19.26
C ASN A 744 -8.59 18.38 20.46
N TYR A 745 -7.89 19.50 20.23
CA TYR A 745 -7.11 20.17 21.28
C TYR A 745 -7.39 21.66 21.40
N GLY A 746 -8.19 22.25 20.51
CA GLY A 746 -8.36 23.70 20.43
C GLY A 746 -7.06 24.43 20.13
N PHE A 747 -6.05 23.80 19.52
CA PHE A 747 -4.76 24.46 19.30
C PHE A 747 -4.88 25.54 18.21
N PRO A 748 -4.48 26.80 18.46
CA PRO A 748 -4.57 27.88 17.49
C PRO A 748 -3.49 27.72 16.41
N ALA A 749 -3.90 27.86 15.14
CA ALA A 749 -3.00 27.89 14.00
C ALA A 749 -3.47 28.98 13.02
N ASP A 750 -2.60 29.94 12.71
CA ASP A 750 -2.87 31.03 11.79
C ASP A 750 -2.15 30.81 10.45
N ASN A 751 -1.84 31.88 9.71
CA ASN A 751 -1.12 31.80 8.43
C ASN A 751 0.42 31.86 8.60
N SER A 752 0.90 32.18 9.80
CA SER A 752 2.32 32.18 10.17
C SER A 752 2.78 30.89 10.87
N THR A 753 1.82 30.04 11.24
CA THR A 753 2.06 28.69 11.76
C THR A 753 2.71 27.78 10.72
N GLU A 754 3.86 27.21 11.06
CA GLU A 754 4.58 26.25 10.24
C GLU A 754 4.24 24.80 10.64
N PHE A 755 4.02 23.94 9.65
CA PHE A 755 3.75 22.52 9.82
C PHE A 755 4.88 21.67 9.24
N ILE A 756 5.49 20.84 10.08
CA ILE A 756 6.63 20.00 9.71
C ILE A 756 6.24 18.54 9.90
N TYR A 757 6.59 17.69 8.93
CA TYR A 757 6.24 16.27 8.92
C TYR A 757 7.47 15.38 8.90
N ALA A 758 7.41 14.27 9.63
CA ALA A 758 8.42 13.22 9.62
C ALA A 758 7.78 11.84 9.69
N ASP A 759 8.54 10.80 9.35
CA ASP A 759 8.07 9.42 9.53
C ASP A 759 7.75 9.11 10.99
N ASN A 760 8.55 9.62 11.94
CA ASN A 760 8.38 9.36 13.37
C ASN A 760 8.38 10.66 14.20
N THR A 761 7.60 10.68 15.28
CA THR A 761 7.56 11.79 16.25
C THR A 761 8.87 11.96 17.00
N LEU A 762 9.59 10.86 17.25
CA LEU A 762 10.91 10.88 17.87
C LEU A 762 11.93 11.66 17.04
N ALA A 763 11.92 11.50 15.71
CA ALA A 763 12.80 12.26 14.83
C ALA A 763 12.52 13.78 14.92
N LEU A 764 11.25 14.19 14.96
CA LEU A 764 10.86 15.60 15.16
C LEU A 764 11.29 16.12 16.53
N PHE A 765 11.06 15.34 17.59
CA PHE A 765 11.48 15.67 18.94
C PHE A 765 12.99 15.87 19.03
N ASN A 766 13.76 14.98 18.41
CA ASN A 766 15.23 15.07 18.40
C ASN A 766 15.73 16.34 17.71
N LYS A 767 15.05 16.82 16.67
CA LYS A 767 15.39 18.13 16.08
C LYS A 767 15.05 19.29 17.01
N LEU A 768 13.95 19.24 17.78
CA LEU A 768 13.67 20.23 18.83
C LEU A 768 14.74 20.23 19.93
N VAL A 769 15.27 19.06 20.30
CA VAL A 769 16.40 18.97 21.24
C VAL A 769 17.63 19.72 20.70
N LEU A 770 17.91 19.65 19.40
CA LEU A 770 19.00 20.40 18.79
C LEU A 770 18.76 21.91 18.83
N CYS A 771 17.53 22.36 18.60
CA CYS A 771 17.16 23.76 18.76
C CYS A 771 17.39 24.23 20.21
N CYS A 772 17.02 23.41 21.20
CA CYS A 772 17.28 23.68 22.61
C CYS A 772 18.79 23.83 22.90
N ILE A 773 19.61 22.92 22.37
CA ILE A 773 21.07 22.97 22.50
C ILE A 773 21.64 24.25 21.86
N GLN A 774 21.19 24.60 20.65
CA GLN A 774 21.66 25.78 19.94
C GLN A 774 21.39 27.09 20.69
N GLU A 775 20.28 27.17 21.42
CA GLU A 775 19.91 28.33 22.24
C GLU A 775 20.53 28.31 23.65
N GLY A 776 21.34 27.29 23.98
CA GLY A 776 21.88 27.09 25.32
C GLY A 776 20.78 26.86 26.38
N GLY A 777 19.68 26.22 25.97
CA GLY A 777 18.53 25.92 26.82
C GLY A 777 18.73 24.69 27.71
N THR A 778 17.82 24.54 28.68
CA THR A 778 17.76 23.36 29.56
C THR A 778 16.41 22.66 29.37
N LEU A 779 16.44 21.39 28.97
CA LEU A 779 15.26 20.54 28.80
C LEU A 779 14.80 19.97 30.15
N CYS A 780 13.65 20.43 30.59
CA CYS A 780 13.00 20.04 31.82
C CYS A 780 11.97 18.92 31.55
N PHE A 781 12.22 17.71 32.07
CA PHE A 781 11.32 16.56 31.97
C PHE A 781 10.67 16.23 33.32
N PRO A 782 9.33 16.17 33.42
CA PRO A 782 8.68 15.56 34.57
C PRO A 782 9.10 14.09 34.75
N ALA A 783 9.35 13.66 35.99
CA ALA A 783 9.44 12.24 36.32
C ALA A 783 8.12 11.55 35.93
N GLY A 784 8.18 10.45 35.19
CA GLY A 784 7.01 9.92 34.48
C GLY A 784 6.85 10.45 33.05
N SER A 785 7.94 10.89 32.42
CA SER A 785 8.00 11.15 30.97
C SER A 785 8.42 9.90 30.20
N ASN A 786 8.26 9.93 28.88
CA ASN A 786 8.71 8.86 28.00
C ASN A 786 10.24 8.66 28.09
N GLY A 787 10.69 7.45 28.41
CA GLY A 787 12.10 7.12 28.61
C GLY A 787 12.98 7.23 27.36
N TYR A 788 12.40 7.04 26.16
CA TYR A 788 13.14 7.22 24.90
C TYR A 788 13.53 8.68 24.68
N TYR A 789 12.64 9.64 24.95
CA TYR A 789 12.95 11.07 24.79
C TYR A 789 14.04 11.54 25.75
N VAL A 790 14.00 11.08 27.00
CA VAL A 790 15.05 11.41 27.98
C VAL A 790 16.39 10.81 27.54
N SER A 791 16.38 9.56 27.07
CA SER A 791 17.60 8.87 26.60
C SER A 791 18.16 9.49 25.32
N ALA A 792 17.31 9.86 24.38
CA ALA A 792 17.69 10.54 23.15
C ALA A 792 18.28 11.93 23.43
N ALA A 793 17.66 12.71 24.33
CA ALA A 793 18.20 14.01 24.72
C ALA A 793 19.58 13.87 25.40
N LYS A 794 19.80 12.85 26.25
CA LYS A 794 21.12 12.53 26.83
C LYS A 794 22.13 12.13 25.75
N PHE A 795 21.72 11.31 24.79
CA PHE A 795 22.58 10.88 23.67
C PHE A 795 23.07 12.10 22.88
N LEU A 796 22.18 13.06 22.65
CA LEU A 796 22.43 14.33 21.98
C LEU A 796 23.20 15.36 22.82
N LYS A 797 23.58 15.03 24.06
CA LYS A 797 24.27 15.91 25.02
C LYS A 797 23.49 17.18 25.38
N ALA A 798 22.16 17.12 25.40
CA ALA A 798 21.35 18.23 25.87
C ALA A 798 21.52 18.44 27.39
N ASN A 799 21.45 19.70 27.84
CA ASN A 799 21.33 19.97 29.26
C ASN A 799 19.92 19.58 29.72
N ILE A 800 19.82 18.66 30.68
CA ILE A 800 18.55 18.07 31.10
C ILE A 800 18.38 18.26 32.60
N LEU A 801 17.15 18.61 32.99
CA LEU A 801 16.74 18.66 34.38
C LEU A 801 15.46 17.84 34.58
N ASN A 802 15.50 16.89 35.51
CA ASN A 802 14.32 16.10 35.86
C ASN A 802 13.50 16.81 36.94
N ILE A 803 12.22 17.06 36.68
CA ILE A 803 11.28 17.63 37.63
C ILE A 803 10.67 16.48 38.44
N PRO A 804 10.87 16.41 39.76
CA PRO A 804 10.27 15.36 40.57
C PRO A 804 8.74 15.48 40.59
N THR A 805 8.07 14.33 40.47
CA THR A 805 6.61 14.19 40.60
C THR A 805 6.31 13.24 41.76
N ASN A 806 5.07 13.24 42.27
CA ASN A 806 4.69 12.47 43.45
C ASN A 806 3.45 11.60 43.18
N LEU A 807 3.31 10.53 43.97
CA LEU A 807 2.21 9.57 43.81
C LEU A 807 0.83 10.15 44.15
N GLU A 808 0.74 11.09 45.09
CA GLU A 808 -0.53 11.70 45.55
C GLU A 808 -1.25 12.40 44.39
N GLU A 809 -0.48 13.00 43.48
CA GLU A 809 -0.96 13.67 42.27
C GLU A 809 -0.88 12.75 41.04
N GLY A 810 -0.68 11.43 41.24
CA GLY A 810 -0.57 10.45 40.16
C GLY A 810 0.67 10.62 39.27
N PHE A 811 1.74 11.20 39.80
CA PHE A 811 2.95 11.61 39.07
C PHE A 811 2.71 12.68 38.00
N LYS A 812 1.62 13.46 38.10
CA LYS A 812 1.42 14.64 37.27
C LYS A 812 2.40 15.76 37.64
N LEU A 813 2.75 16.58 36.65
CA LEU A 813 3.44 17.84 36.87
C LEU A 813 2.47 18.83 37.52
N THR A 814 2.87 19.41 38.66
CA THR A 814 2.06 20.41 39.38
C THR A 814 2.66 21.81 39.31
N GLU A 815 1.81 22.81 39.51
CA GLU A 815 2.18 24.22 39.55
C GLU A 815 3.32 24.53 40.52
N LYS A 816 3.22 24.00 41.74
CA LYS A 816 4.17 24.27 42.83
C LYS A 816 5.56 23.76 42.47
N THR A 817 5.65 22.52 41.98
CA THR A 817 6.93 21.92 41.53
C THR A 817 7.49 22.63 40.31
N LEU A 818 6.66 22.97 39.33
CA LEU A 818 7.14 23.62 38.11
C LEU A 818 7.69 25.03 38.41
N SER A 819 6.96 25.86 39.17
CA SER A 819 7.41 27.21 39.50
C SER A 819 8.75 27.22 40.23
N GLY A 820 8.92 26.35 41.24
CA GLY A 820 10.18 26.29 42.00
C GLY A 820 11.39 25.88 41.16
N ILE A 821 11.19 25.00 40.17
CA ILE A 821 12.26 24.62 39.23
C ILE A 821 12.57 25.76 38.25
N LEU A 822 11.56 26.35 37.61
CA LEU A 822 11.77 27.37 36.58
C LEU A 822 12.41 28.66 37.12
N GLU A 823 12.31 28.93 38.43
CA GLU A 823 13.05 30.02 39.09
C GLU A 823 14.58 29.85 39.03
N THR A 824 15.05 28.62 38.87
CA THR A 824 16.48 28.27 38.94
C THR A 824 17.11 27.96 37.57
N VAL A 825 16.29 27.87 36.52
CA VAL A 825 16.72 27.38 35.19
C VAL A 825 16.81 28.53 34.19
N HIS A 826 17.95 28.61 33.50
CA HIS A 826 18.13 29.55 32.38
C HIS A 826 17.59 28.94 31.08
N ASN A 827 16.88 29.75 30.27
CA ASN A 827 16.24 29.33 29.01
C ASN A 827 15.51 27.98 29.12
N PRO A 828 14.50 27.87 29.98
CA PRO A 828 13.85 26.58 30.23
C PRO A 828 13.04 26.09 29.02
N TRP A 829 13.22 24.82 28.68
CA TRP A 829 12.41 24.08 27.72
C TRP A 829 11.61 23.02 28.47
N VAL A 830 10.28 23.12 28.50
CA VAL A 830 9.42 22.22 29.30
C VAL A 830 8.73 21.21 28.40
N TYR A 831 8.96 19.92 28.65
CA TYR A 831 8.25 18.83 27.98
C TYR A 831 6.97 18.45 28.75
N ILE A 832 5.85 18.36 28.04
CA ILE A 832 4.55 17.96 28.60
C ILE A 832 3.91 16.93 27.66
N SER A 833 3.75 15.68 28.13
CA SER A 833 2.94 14.66 27.44
C SER A 833 1.47 14.85 27.82
N GLY A 834 0.59 15.17 26.86
CA GLY A 834 -0.83 15.26 27.15
C GLY A 834 -1.74 15.43 25.90
N PRO A 835 -3.08 15.30 26.02
CA PRO A 835 -3.84 15.06 27.25
C PRO A 835 -3.45 13.83 28.05
N THR A 836 -3.17 12.71 27.37
CA THR A 836 -2.74 11.46 27.99
C THR A 836 -1.24 11.48 28.27
N ILE A 837 -0.87 11.21 29.51
CA ILE A 837 0.53 11.17 29.98
C ILE A 837 1.11 9.78 29.65
N SER A 838 2.19 9.73 28.90
CA SER A 838 2.98 8.51 28.73
C SER A 838 4.19 8.53 29.68
N PRO A 839 4.35 7.53 30.57
CA PRO A 839 3.71 6.21 30.54
C PRO A 839 2.57 5.96 31.52
N THR A 840 2.17 6.92 32.36
CA THR A 840 1.22 6.68 33.47
C THR A 840 -0.22 6.41 33.01
N GLY A 841 -0.59 6.90 31.82
CA GLY A 841 -1.95 6.80 31.28
C GLY A 841 -2.96 7.75 31.93
N LEU A 842 -2.53 8.65 32.82
CA LEU A 842 -3.42 9.66 33.41
C LEU A 842 -3.65 10.84 32.46
N LEU A 843 -4.72 11.61 32.71
CA LEU A 843 -5.08 12.77 31.89
C LEU A 843 -4.78 14.09 32.58
N TYR A 844 -4.23 15.04 31.85
CA TYR A 844 -4.28 16.45 32.22
C TYR A 844 -5.63 17.04 31.80
N ASN A 845 -6.35 17.68 32.72
CA ASN A 845 -7.57 18.44 32.38
C ASN A 845 -7.25 19.87 31.92
N ASN A 846 -8.25 20.60 31.41
CA ASN A 846 -8.08 21.98 30.91
C ASN A 846 -7.50 22.95 31.95
N LYS A 847 -7.90 22.83 33.22
CA LYS A 847 -7.43 23.72 34.28
C LYS A 847 -5.97 23.44 34.62
N GLU A 848 -5.60 22.16 34.73
CA GLU A 848 -4.22 21.73 34.98
C GLU A 848 -3.28 22.25 33.89
N ILE A 849 -3.59 22.00 32.60
CA ILE A 849 -2.72 22.46 31.51
C ILE A 849 -2.67 23.99 31.40
N GLN A 850 -3.80 24.69 31.62
CA GLN A 850 -3.82 26.15 31.64
C GLN A 850 -2.87 26.70 32.70
N ASN A 851 -2.90 26.15 33.91
CA ASN A 851 -2.07 26.61 35.02
C ASN A 851 -0.57 26.34 34.77
N LEU A 852 -0.23 25.19 34.20
CA LEU A 852 1.15 24.88 33.80
C LEU A 852 1.66 25.86 32.73
N LEU A 853 0.85 26.16 31.71
CA LEU A 853 1.21 27.12 30.66
C LEU A 853 1.34 28.55 31.20
N CYS A 854 0.51 28.97 32.16
CA CYS A 854 0.65 30.25 32.87
C CYS A 854 2.02 30.39 33.55
N ILE A 855 2.49 29.32 34.20
CA ILE A 855 3.80 29.31 34.86
C ILE A 855 4.92 29.36 33.82
N CYS A 856 4.84 28.53 32.77
CA CYS A 856 5.81 28.59 31.67
C CYS A 856 5.90 29.98 31.04
N ALA A 857 4.78 30.65 30.81
CA ALA A 857 4.73 32.00 30.27
C ALA A 857 5.38 33.03 31.20
N LYS A 858 5.16 32.92 32.52
CA LYS A 858 5.79 33.79 33.53
C LYS A 858 7.32 33.74 33.44
N PHE A 859 7.90 32.56 33.19
CA PHE A 859 9.35 32.35 33.12
C PHE A 859 9.92 32.38 31.70
N GLY A 860 9.11 32.68 30.68
CA GLY A 860 9.58 32.72 29.28
C GLY A 860 9.99 31.36 28.73
N ALA A 861 9.43 30.26 29.24
CA ALA A 861 9.81 28.91 28.84
C ALA A 861 9.34 28.55 27.43
N LYS A 862 10.12 27.77 26.70
CA LYS A 862 9.65 27.11 25.47
C LYS A 862 8.98 25.79 25.83
N VAL A 863 7.73 25.59 25.44
CA VAL A 863 6.95 24.41 25.85
C VAL A 863 6.75 23.48 24.66
N VAL A 864 7.08 22.21 24.84
CA VAL A 864 6.76 21.14 23.87
C VAL A 864 5.61 20.33 24.44
N ILE A 865 4.42 20.49 23.84
CA ILE A 865 3.25 19.67 24.16
C ILE A 865 3.25 18.48 23.21
N ASP A 866 3.45 17.27 23.75
CA ASP A 866 3.38 16.04 22.97
C ASP A 866 2.01 15.37 23.12
N THR A 867 1.26 15.33 22.02
CA THR A 867 -0.06 14.70 21.89
C THR A 867 0.00 13.32 21.24
N SER A 868 1.18 12.75 21.00
CA SER A 868 1.37 11.50 20.24
C SER A 868 0.78 10.28 20.94
N PHE A 869 0.65 10.33 22.27
CA PHE A 869 0.10 9.24 23.10
C PHE A 869 -1.38 9.39 23.44
N SER A 870 -2.03 10.43 22.91
CA SER A 870 -3.44 10.78 23.19
C SER A 870 -4.38 10.32 22.08
N GLY A 871 -5.69 10.38 22.31
CA GLY A 871 -6.74 10.00 21.36
C GLY A 871 -7.31 8.58 21.56
N LEU A 872 -6.93 7.91 22.64
CA LEU A 872 -7.44 6.61 23.10
C LEU A 872 -7.84 6.69 24.59
N GLU A 873 -8.45 7.80 25.00
CA GLU A 873 -8.95 8.01 26.35
C GLU A 873 -10.17 7.12 26.65
N PHE A 874 -10.23 6.48 27.82
CA PHE A 874 -11.28 5.50 28.14
C PHE A 874 -12.67 6.15 28.26
N ASP A 875 -12.74 7.31 28.91
CA ASP A 875 -13.94 8.13 28.98
C ASP A 875 -13.93 9.24 27.92
N PHE A 876 -13.73 8.86 26.64
CA PHE A 876 -13.55 9.80 25.53
C PHE A 876 -14.64 10.87 25.43
N GLU A 877 -15.90 10.51 25.71
CA GLU A 877 -17.05 11.44 25.64
C GLU A 877 -17.24 12.24 26.94
N GLY A 878 -16.97 11.67 28.11
CA GLY A 878 -17.27 12.28 29.41
C GLY A 878 -16.18 13.21 29.95
N TRP A 879 -14.91 13.05 29.55
CA TRP A 879 -13.81 13.83 30.14
C TRP A 879 -13.70 15.29 29.64
N GLY A 880 -14.41 15.62 28.55
CA GLY A 880 -14.60 17.01 28.08
C GLY A 880 -13.52 17.58 27.16
N GLY A 881 -12.47 16.82 26.83
CA GLY A 881 -11.46 17.23 25.84
C GLY A 881 -10.55 18.39 26.29
N TRP A 882 -9.59 18.75 25.44
CA TRP A 882 -8.78 19.96 25.62
C TRP A 882 -9.29 21.12 24.74
N ASN A 883 -9.25 22.34 25.29
CA ASN A 883 -9.38 23.58 24.55
C ASN A 883 -8.22 24.53 24.90
N LEU A 884 -7.12 24.36 24.17
CA LEU A 884 -5.91 25.16 24.35
C LEU A 884 -6.07 26.60 23.84
N ALA A 885 -7.04 26.90 22.98
CA ALA A 885 -7.24 28.25 22.44
C ALA A 885 -7.53 29.24 23.57
N ASP A 886 -8.45 28.90 24.47
CA ASP A 886 -8.79 29.76 25.61
C ASP A 886 -7.61 29.96 26.55
N SER A 887 -6.81 28.91 26.74
CA SER A 887 -5.61 28.95 27.59
C SER A 887 -4.55 29.87 26.97
N LEU A 888 -4.23 29.68 25.68
CA LEU A 888 -3.21 30.42 24.95
C LEU A 888 -3.62 31.89 24.69
N LEU A 889 -4.90 32.16 24.42
CA LEU A 889 -5.41 33.53 24.23
C LEU A 889 -5.31 34.38 25.51
N LYS A 890 -5.48 33.75 26.69
CA LYS A 890 -5.34 34.41 28.00
C LYS A 890 -3.88 34.68 28.35
N LEU A 891 -2.94 33.98 27.72
CA LEU A 891 -1.50 34.15 27.93
C LEU A 891 -0.96 35.29 27.08
N LYS A 892 -1.29 36.54 27.44
CA LYS A 892 -0.56 37.72 26.96
C LYS A 892 0.78 37.80 27.69
N SER A 893 1.71 36.93 27.29
CA SER A 893 3.08 36.92 27.82
C SER A 893 3.74 38.28 27.56
N GLY A 894 4.25 38.92 28.62
CA GLY A 894 5.17 40.06 28.49
C GLY A 894 6.62 39.64 28.16
N ASN A 895 6.91 38.33 28.14
CA ASN A 895 8.22 37.78 27.82
C ASN A 895 8.22 37.24 26.38
N PRO A 896 8.99 37.83 25.45
CA PRO A 896 9.01 37.43 24.05
C PRO A 896 9.59 36.02 23.80
N SER A 897 10.23 35.41 24.80
CA SER A 897 10.87 34.09 24.68
C SER A 897 9.90 32.91 24.84
N PHE A 898 8.71 33.15 25.44
CA PHE A 898 7.71 32.11 25.63
C PHE A 898 7.13 31.66 24.28
N SER A 899 7.16 30.36 24.02
CA SER A 899 6.56 29.75 22.83
C SER A 899 6.01 28.38 23.16
N VAL A 900 5.00 27.95 22.41
CA VAL A 900 4.38 26.62 22.56
C VAL A 900 4.42 25.92 21.22
N SER A 901 5.04 24.75 21.20
CA SER A 901 5.12 23.85 20.05
C SER A 901 4.22 22.64 20.30
N LEU A 902 3.53 22.17 19.27
CA LEU A 902 2.69 20.97 19.34
C LEU A 902 3.34 19.83 18.56
N LEU A 903 3.75 18.79 19.27
CA LEU A 903 4.21 17.54 18.69
C LEU A 903 3.05 16.54 18.68
N GLY A 904 2.91 15.77 17.60
CA GLY A 904 1.87 14.75 17.53
C GLY A 904 2.13 13.65 16.51
N GLY A 905 1.53 12.48 16.75
CA GLY A 905 1.53 11.34 15.85
C GLY A 905 0.11 10.90 15.50
N LEU A 906 -0.06 10.29 14.32
CA LEU A 906 -1.35 9.78 13.84
C LEU A 906 -1.57 8.28 14.08
N SER A 907 -0.50 7.51 14.34
CA SER A 907 -0.54 6.04 14.36
C SER A 907 -1.54 5.45 15.36
N LEU A 908 -1.48 5.85 16.64
CA LEU A 908 -2.42 5.40 17.68
C LEU A 908 -3.83 5.89 17.41
N LYS A 909 -3.93 7.15 17.00
CA LYS A 909 -5.17 7.89 16.79
C LYS A 909 -6.03 7.37 15.64
N MET A 910 -5.40 6.72 14.66
CA MET A 910 -6.07 6.18 13.48
C MET A 910 -6.01 4.64 13.44
N LEU A 911 -5.54 4.00 14.51
CA LEU A 911 -5.29 2.54 14.56
C LEU A 911 -4.48 2.05 13.35
N SER A 912 -3.54 2.88 12.89
CA SER A 912 -2.89 2.67 11.61
C SER A 912 -1.56 1.94 11.69
N GLY A 913 -1.03 1.73 12.91
CA GLY A 913 0.10 0.85 13.31
C GLY A 913 1.33 0.87 12.39
N SER A 914 1.15 0.31 11.20
CA SER A 914 2.03 0.30 10.03
C SER A 914 2.32 1.69 9.41
N LEU A 915 1.37 2.63 9.45
CA LEU A 915 1.57 3.99 8.91
C LEU A 915 2.22 4.88 9.96
N LYS A 916 3.52 5.12 9.78
CA LYS A 916 4.32 6.04 10.58
C LYS A 916 4.15 7.46 10.03
N PHE A 917 3.60 8.36 10.84
CA PHE A 917 3.39 9.76 10.48
C PHE A 917 3.40 10.64 11.74
N GLY A 918 4.46 11.44 11.88
CA GLY A 918 4.61 12.47 12.90
C GLY A 918 4.44 13.87 12.30
N PHE A 919 3.90 14.79 13.11
CA PHE A 919 3.78 16.20 12.77
C PHE A 919 4.25 17.08 13.93
N LEU A 920 4.78 18.25 13.60
CA LEU A 920 5.19 19.30 14.51
C LEU A 920 4.61 20.64 14.03
N VAL A 921 4.03 21.38 14.96
CA VAL A 921 3.44 22.70 14.71
C VAL A 921 4.24 23.74 15.48
N LEU A 922 4.78 24.73 14.75
CA LEU A 922 5.60 25.81 15.28
C LEU A 922 4.95 27.16 14.98
N ASN A 923 4.88 28.04 15.98
CA ASN A 923 4.29 29.38 15.85
C ASN A 923 5.31 30.52 16.02
N GLU A 924 6.59 30.19 16.25
CA GLU A 924 7.64 31.17 16.58
C GLU A 924 8.69 31.17 15.46
N PRO A 925 8.85 32.27 14.69
CA PRO A 925 9.71 32.29 13.51
C PRO A 925 11.18 31.95 13.77
N ALA A 926 11.77 32.37 14.89
CA ALA A 926 13.18 32.07 15.18
C ALA A 926 13.39 30.57 15.44
N LEU A 927 12.44 29.91 16.12
CA LEU A 927 12.43 28.47 16.28
C LEU A 927 12.23 27.72 14.96
N VAL A 928 11.41 28.26 14.04
CA VAL A 928 11.24 27.70 12.68
C VAL A 928 12.57 27.75 11.91
N ASP A 929 13.24 28.91 11.91
CA ASP A 929 14.55 29.07 11.27
C ASP A 929 15.62 28.17 11.90
N ALA A 930 15.63 28.06 13.24
CA ALA A 930 16.52 27.17 13.97
C ALA A 930 16.28 25.70 13.58
N PHE A 931 15.02 25.28 13.49
CA PHE A 931 14.65 23.92 13.10
C PHE A 931 15.12 23.61 11.67
N TYR A 932 14.88 24.51 10.72
CA TYR A 932 15.32 24.34 9.32
C TYR A 932 16.84 24.36 9.12
N SER A 933 17.60 24.77 10.14
CA SER A 933 19.07 24.64 10.15
C SER A 933 19.56 23.17 10.30
N PHE A 934 18.66 22.24 10.64
CA PHE A 934 18.92 20.80 10.80
C PHE A 934 18.18 19.95 9.73
N PRO A 935 18.70 19.86 8.49
CA PRO A 935 17.96 19.33 7.34
C PRO A 935 17.79 17.80 7.30
N GLY A 936 18.54 17.02 8.10
CA GLY A 936 18.51 15.55 8.08
C GLY A 936 17.28 14.95 8.77
N LEU A 937 16.09 15.24 8.25
CA LEU A 937 14.82 14.68 8.71
C LEU A 937 14.24 13.78 7.61
N SER A 938 13.89 12.54 7.96
CA SER A 938 13.16 11.66 7.05
C SER A 938 11.72 12.13 6.90
N LYS A 939 11.32 12.49 5.68
CA LYS A 939 10.00 13.02 5.38
C LYS A 939 9.05 11.88 4.98
N PRO A 940 7.76 11.94 5.36
CA PRO A 940 6.79 10.96 4.91
C PRO A 940 6.67 10.96 3.40
N HIS A 941 6.67 9.75 2.83
CA HIS A 941 6.39 9.53 1.42
C HIS A 941 4.98 10.02 1.03
N ASN A 942 4.80 10.42 -0.23
CA ASN A 942 3.53 10.91 -0.74
C ASN A 942 2.36 9.93 -0.58
N THR A 943 2.59 8.60 -0.64
CA THR A 943 1.51 7.62 -0.38
C THR A 943 1.09 7.63 1.10
N VAL A 944 2.05 7.80 2.03
CA VAL A 944 1.75 7.92 3.46
C VAL A 944 0.99 9.23 3.73
N LYS A 945 1.38 10.34 3.10
CA LYS A 945 0.67 11.61 3.24
C LYS A 945 -0.77 11.52 2.70
N TYR A 946 -0.97 10.89 1.54
CA TYR A 946 -2.29 10.65 0.97
C TYR A 946 -3.16 9.81 1.91
N ALA A 947 -2.64 8.68 2.40
CA ALA A 947 -3.37 7.81 3.33
C ALA A 947 -3.71 8.55 4.63
N ALA A 948 -2.77 9.30 5.20
CA ALA A 948 -2.98 10.11 6.40
C ALA A 948 -4.07 11.16 6.18
N LYS A 949 -4.03 11.89 5.06
CA LYS A 949 -5.04 12.89 4.70
C LYS A 949 -6.43 12.26 4.55
N LYS A 950 -6.53 11.13 3.85
CA LYS A 950 -7.80 10.41 3.67
C LYS A 950 -8.39 9.96 5.01
N LEU A 951 -7.55 9.40 5.89
CA LEU A 951 -7.97 8.97 7.23
C LEU A 951 -8.40 10.13 8.12
N LEU A 952 -7.71 11.27 8.06
CA LEU A 952 -8.11 12.48 8.77
C LEU A 952 -9.50 12.94 8.32
N ASN A 953 -9.77 12.96 7.01
CA ASN A 953 -11.10 13.33 6.49
C ASN A 953 -12.20 12.35 6.93
N LEU A 954 -11.95 11.04 6.88
CA LEU A 954 -12.90 10.03 7.35
C LEU A 954 -13.22 10.18 8.84
N ARG A 955 -12.20 10.53 9.64
CA ARG A 955 -12.38 10.79 11.07
C ARG A 955 -13.20 12.05 11.33
N GLU A 956 -12.91 13.15 10.62
CA GLU A 956 -13.65 14.41 10.76
C GLU A 956 -15.12 14.26 10.37
N GLN A 957 -15.41 13.43 9.37
CA GLN A 957 -16.78 13.08 8.96
C GLN A 957 -17.47 12.11 9.92
N LYS A 958 -16.77 11.60 10.95
CA LYS A 958 -17.22 10.52 11.84
C LYS A 958 -17.78 9.32 11.05
N SER A 959 -17.06 8.92 10.00
CA SER A 959 -17.41 7.74 9.20
C SER A 959 -17.64 6.52 10.11
N GLY A 960 -18.80 5.88 9.98
CA GLY A 960 -19.30 4.84 10.88
C GLY A 960 -18.26 3.76 11.14
N ASP A 961 -17.72 3.14 10.10
CA ASP A 961 -16.81 2.00 10.23
C ASP A 961 -15.51 2.33 11.00
N LEU A 962 -14.88 3.47 10.69
CA LEU A 962 -13.63 3.87 11.36
C LEU A 962 -13.90 4.31 12.81
N TRP A 963 -14.95 5.10 13.02
CA TRP A 963 -15.30 5.62 14.34
C TRP A 963 -15.76 4.51 15.30
N GLU A 964 -16.58 3.57 14.80
CA GLU A 964 -16.99 2.38 15.55
C GLU A 964 -15.81 1.49 15.90
N SER A 965 -14.86 1.31 14.96
CA SER A 965 -13.64 0.56 15.22
C SER A 965 -12.78 1.20 16.31
N ILE A 966 -12.59 2.53 16.27
CA ILE A 966 -11.88 3.27 17.32
C ILE A 966 -12.59 3.11 18.67
N GLY A 967 -13.91 3.30 18.72
CA GLY A 967 -14.69 3.14 19.95
C GLY A 967 -14.64 1.72 20.52
N LYS A 968 -14.62 0.70 19.65
CA LYS A 968 -14.45 -0.70 20.04
C LYS A 968 -13.07 -0.93 20.68
N GLU A 969 -12.00 -0.43 20.05
CA GLU A 969 -10.66 -0.60 20.58
C GLU A 969 -10.43 0.18 21.89
N ILE A 970 -11.04 1.35 22.07
CA ILE A 970 -11.03 2.07 23.36
C ILE A 970 -11.64 1.20 24.47
N ARG A 971 -12.80 0.58 24.23
CA ARG A 971 -13.44 -0.34 25.20
C ARG A 971 -12.58 -1.58 25.46
N ASN A 972 -11.94 -2.13 24.44
CA ASN A 972 -11.02 -3.26 24.59
C ASN A 972 -9.81 -2.88 25.46
N LEU A 973 -9.21 -1.71 25.23
CA LEU A 973 -8.09 -1.23 26.04
C LEU A 973 -8.52 -0.97 27.49
N GLU A 974 -9.72 -0.43 27.72
CA GLU A 974 -10.27 -0.25 29.06
C GLU A 974 -10.43 -1.60 29.78
N ASP A 975 -11.02 -2.61 29.14
CA ASP A 975 -11.15 -3.97 29.69
C ASP A 975 -9.79 -4.60 30.00
N ARG A 976 -8.84 -4.50 29.06
CA ARG A 976 -7.47 -4.98 29.25
C ARG A 976 -6.78 -4.29 30.41
N SER A 977 -6.97 -2.99 30.58
CA SER A 977 -6.44 -2.27 31.73
C SER A 977 -7.00 -2.83 33.05
N LYS A 978 -8.30 -3.14 33.12
CA LYS A 978 -8.94 -3.75 34.30
C LYS A 978 -8.36 -5.14 34.59
N ARG A 979 -8.27 -6.01 33.58
CA ARG A 979 -7.70 -7.37 33.69
C ARG A 979 -6.23 -7.37 34.10
N LEU A 980 -5.42 -6.46 33.52
CA LEU A 980 -4.01 -6.31 33.88
C LEU A 980 -3.86 -5.81 35.32
N LYS A 981 -4.64 -4.80 35.71
CA LYS A 981 -4.68 -4.27 37.09
C LYS A 981 -5.00 -5.37 38.10
N GLU A 982 -6.04 -6.15 37.85
CA GLU A 982 -6.42 -7.27 38.72
C GLU A 982 -5.29 -8.31 38.83
N THR A 983 -4.69 -8.67 37.69
CA THR A 983 -3.58 -9.64 37.65
C THR A 983 -2.36 -9.13 38.42
N LEU A 984 -1.95 -7.87 38.20
CA LEU A 984 -0.82 -7.23 38.87
C LEU A 984 -1.06 -7.12 40.38
N LYS A 985 -2.23 -6.64 40.81
CA LYS A 985 -2.60 -6.57 42.24
C LYS A 985 -2.58 -7.94 42.91
N ASN A 986 -3.15 -8.94 42.25
CA ASN A 986 -3.11 -10.32 42.73
C ASN A 986 -1.69 -10.88 42.80
N CYS A 987 -0.75 -10.35 42.03
CA CYS A 987 0.67 -10.69 42.07
C CYS A 987 1.50 -9.79 43.01
N GLY A 988 0.86 -8.91 43.79
CA GLY A 988 1.54 -8.09 44.79
C GLY A 988 2.19 -6.82 44.24
N TRP A 989 1.66 -6.28 43.14
CA TRP A 989 2.06 -5.00 42.58
C TRP A 989 1.11 -3.87 42.99
N ASP A 990 1.67 -2.70 43.25
CA ASP A 990 0.93 -1.45 43.43
C ASP A 990 0.72 -0.80 42.07
N VAL A 991 -0.53 -0.76 41.61
CA VAL A 991 -0.89 -0.31 40.26
C VAL A 991 -1.42 1.11 40.29
N LEU A 992 -0.87 1.99 39.45
CA LEU A 992 -1.48 3.27 39.13
C LEU A 992 -2.49 3.07 37.99
N GLU A 993 -3.75 3.39 38.23
CA GLU A 993 -4.82 3.15 37.27
C GLU A 993 -4.80 4.17 36.13
N PRO A 994 -4.63 3.74 34.86
CA PRO A 994 -4.67 4.64 33.72
C PRO A 994 -6.10 5.05 33.39
N GLN A 995 -6.23 6.22 32.79
CA GLN A 995 -7.48 6.80 32.28
C GLN A 995 -7.53 6.83 30.74
N GLY A 996 -6.42 6.48 30.07
CA GLY A 996 -6.33 6.45 28.63
C GLY A 996 -4.99 5.97 28.10
N GLY A 997 -4.91 5.88 26.77
CA GLY A 997 -3.70 5.47 26.07
C GLY A 997 -3.48 3.96 26.10
N ILE A 998 -2.21 3.56 25.98
CA ILE A 998 -1.84 2.15 25.81
C ILE A 998 -0.93 1.62 26.92
N SER A 999 -0.67 2.40 27.97
CA SER A 999 0.31 2.07 29.01
C SER A 999 -0.29 2.12 30.41
N MET A 1000 0.30 1.32 31.30
CA MET A 1000 0.03 1.29 32.73
C MET A 1000 1.36 1.23 33.47
N VAL A 1001 1.46 1.88 34.63
CA VAL A 1001 2.62 1.74 35.51
C VAL A 1001 2.28 1.05 36.82
N ALA A 1002 3.18 0.20 37.29
CA ALA A 1002 3.01 -0.51 38.55
C ALA A 1002 4.36 -0.77 39.25
N LYS A 1003 4.33 -0.81 40.58
CA LYS A 1003 5.49 -1.08 41.43
C LYS A 1003 5.41 -2.48 42.05
N PRO A 1004 6.45 -3.32 41.99
CA PRO A 1004 6.43 -4.71 42.49
C PRO A 1004 6.58 -4.82 44.02
N SER A 1005 5.87 -4.01 44.79
CA SER A 1005 6.13 -3.78 46.22
C SER A 1005 6.21 -5.04 47.08
N ALA A 1006 5.37 -6.05 46.84
CA ALA A 1006 5.39 -7.32 47.60
C ALA A 1006 6.37 -8.38 47.04
N CYS A 1007 7.01 -8.09 45.91
CA CYS A 1007 8.00 -8.96 45.27
C CYS A 1007 9.44 -8.52 45.59
N LEU A 1008 9.66 -7.25 45.93
CA LEU A 1008 10.97 -6.71 46.29
C LEU A 1008 11.57 -7.46 47.49
N ASN A 1009 12.89 -7.65 47.44
CA ASN A 1009 13.73 -8.39 48.39
C ASN A 1009 13.44 -9.90 48.50
N LYS A 1010 12.56 -10.47 47.68
CA LYS A 1010 12.36 -11.91 47.62
C LYS A 1010 13.32 -12.57 46.64
N SER A 1011 13.71 -13.81 46.93
CA SER A 1011 14.61 -14.58 46.06
C SER A 1011 13.86 -15.28 44.94
N VAL A 1012 14.42 -15.23 43.73
CA VAL A 1012 13.92 -15.97 42.57
C VAL A 1012 14.97 -16.99 42.14
N LYS A 1013 14.54 -18.23 41.89
CA LYS A 1013 15.41 -19.26 41.31
C LYS A 1013 15.48 -19.09 39.80
N LEU A 1014 16.67 -18.81 39.28
CA LEU A 1014 16.93 -18.73 37.85
C LEU A 1014 17.54 -20.05 37.35
N GLU A 1015 16.97 -20.63 36.29
CA GLU A 1015 17.58 -21.73 35.55
C GLU A 1015 18.46 -21.14 34.43
N LEU A 1016 19.78 -21.18 34.62
CA LEU A 1016 20.73 -20.76 33.59
C LEU A 1016 20.94 -21.89 32.58
N SER A 1017 20.49 -21.71 31.33
CA SER A 1017 20.93 -22.54 30.21
C SER A 1017 22.36 -22.13 29.82
N SER A 1018 23.32 -23.02 30.03
CA SER A 1018 24.71 -22.78 29.60
C SER A 1018 24.79 -22.66 28.07
N LYS A 1019 25.51 -21.65 27.57
CA LYS A 1019 25.84 -21.51 26.15
C LYS A 1019 26.56 -22.77 25.65
N ALA A 1020 26.25 -23.14 24.40
CA ALA A 1020 26.81 -24.30 23.69
C ALA A 1020 28.32 -24.46 23.91
N GLY A 1021 28.72 -25.54 24.61
CA GLY A 1021 30.11 -26.00 24.62
C GLY A 1021 30.67 -26.62 25.91
N SER A 1022 30.06 -26.43 27.10
CA SER A 1022 30.61 -27.04 28.34
C SER A 1022 29.69 -28.11 28.94
N VAL A 1023 30.26 -29.28 29.18
CA VAL A 1023 29.65 -30.48 29.74
C VAL A 1023 29.21 -30.26 31.20
N ASN A 1024 27.95 -30.62 31.49
CA ASN A 1024 27.32 -30.93 32.77
C ASN A 1024 27.56 -30.00 33.98
N GLY A 1025 26.62 -29.07 34.18
CA GLY A 1025 26.38 -28.43 35.48
C GLY A 1025 25.25 -27.39 35.41
N THR A 1026 24.03 -27.74 35.83
CA THR A 1026 22.95 -26.77 36.06
C THR A 1026 23.27 -25.99 37.33
N VAL A 1027 23.81 -24.78 37.20
CA VAL A 1027 24.01 -23.87 38.33
C VAL A 1027 22.73 -23.05 38.49
N ALA A 1028 21.94 -23.38 39.51
CA ALA A 1028 20.81 -22.54 39.92
C ALA A 1028 21.34 -21.33 40.70
N SER A 1029 21.23 -20.13 40.15
CA SER A 1029 21.49 -18.89 40.90
C SER A 1029 20.19 -18.42 41.55
N SER A 1030 20.28 -17.98 42.81
CA SER A 1030 19.20 -17.26 43.48
C SER A 1030 19.58 -15.79 43.60
N GLU A 1031 18.80 -14.91 42.98
CA GLU A 1031 19.00 -13.46 43.07
C GLU A 1031 17.82 -12.84 43.83
N ALA A 1032 18.11 -11.88 44.72
CA ALA A 1032 17.09 -11.11 45.41
C ALA A 1032 16.55 -10.02 44.48
N LEU A 1033 15.23 -9.93 44.33
CA LEU A 1033 14.59 -8.93 43.48
C LEU A 1033 14.74 -7.52 44.05
N ASP A 1034 15.14 -6.58 43.21
CA ASP A 1034 15.16 -5.16 43.51
C ASP A 1034 14.63 -4.32 42.32
N ASP A 1035 14.55 -3.01 42.51
CA ASP A 1035 14.05 -2.09 41.49
C ASP A 1035 14.94 -2.07 40.21
N SER A 1036 16.20 -2.50 40.31
CA SER A 1036 17.18 -2.47 39.22
C SER A 1036 17.21 -3.75 38.38
N ASN A 1037 16.90 -4.91 38.98
CA ASN A 1037 16.98 -6.21 38.31
C ASN A 1037 15.62 -6.79 37.88
N ILE A 1038 14.50 -6.24 38.34
CA ILE A 1038 13.15 -6.79 38.07
C ILE A 1038 12.87 -7.03 36.59
N ARG A 1039 13.29 -6.10 35.72
CA ARG A 1039 13.14 -6.19 34.27
C ARG A 1039 13.87 -7.40 33.71
N GLU A 1040 15.15 -7.57 34.07
CA GLU A 1040 15.97 -8.68 33.59
C GLU A 1040 15.49 -10.02 34.12
N VAL A 1041 15.10 -10.08 35.40
CA VAL A 1041 14.62 -11.33 36.01
C VAL A 1041 13.31 -11.77 35.39
N LEU A 1042 12.37 -10.84 35.15
CA LEU A 1042 11.10 -11.15 34.49
C LEU A 1042 11.32 -11.67 33.06
N HIS A 1043 12.19 -11.00 32.30
CA HIS A 1043 12.59 -11.44 30.96
C HIS A 1043 13.22 -12.83 30.97
N LYS A 1044 14.24 -13.08 31.80
CA LYS A 1044 14.94 -14.37 31.88
C LYS A 1044 14.04 -15.52 32.35
N THR A 1045 13.08 -15.24 33.23
CA THR A 1045 12.20 -16.27 33.85
C THR A 1045 10.99 -16.62 32.97
N THR A 1046 10.45 -15.62 32.25
CA THR A 1046 9.14 -15.77 31.58
C THR A 1046 9.15 -15.41 30.10
N GLY A 1047 10.17 -14.72 29.59
CA GLY A 1047 10.19 -14.17 28.23
C GLY A 1047 9.41 -12.86 28.07
N LEU A 1048 8.85 -12.31 29.17
CA LEU A 1048 8.09 -11.06 29.15
C LEU A 1048 9.02 -9.85 29.24
N CYS A 1049 8.94 -8.95 28.26
CA CYS A 1049 9.75 -7.74 28.17
C CYS A 1049 8.93 -6.52 28.65
N ILE A 1050 9.46 -5.80 29.64
CA ILE A 1050 8.86 -4.59 30.24
C ILE A 1050 9.90 -3.47 30.34
N ASN A 1051 9.46 -2.23 30.60
CA ASN A 1051 10.37 -1.14 30.98
C ASN A 1051 10.38 -0.95 32.51
N SER A 1052 11.54 -0.70 33.11
CA SER A 1052 11.68 -0.54 34.56
C SER A 1052 11.47 0.91 35.03
N GLY A 1053 11.64 1.14 36.34
CA GLY A 1053 11.68 2.49 36.93
C GLY A 1053 12.77 3.42 36.36
N SER A 1054 13.84 2.86 35.78
CA SER A 1054 14.90 3.67 35.15
C SER A 1054 14.40 4.33 33.86
N TRP A 1055 13.56 3.61 33.09
CA TRP A 1055 12.95 4.10 31.86
C TRP A 1055 11.81 5.07 32.14
N THR A 1056 10.94 4.78 33.12
CA THR A 1056 9.82 5.69 33.47
C THR A 1056 10.29 6.96 34.17
N GLY A 1057 11.49 6.94 34.76
CA GLY A 1057 12.00 7.99 35.63
C GLY A 1057 11.27 8.06 36.98
N ILE A 1058 10.40 7.10 37.29
CA ILE A 1058 9.66 7.00 38.54
C ILE A 1058 10.26 5.85 39.38
N PRO A 1059 10.80 6.10 40.58
CA PRO A 1059 11.48 5.09 41.39
C PRO A 1059 10.62 3.84 41.67
N GLY A 1060 11.05 2.70 41.11
CA GLY A 1060 10.44 1.38 41.27
C GLY A 1060 9.17 1.11 40.44
N TYR A 1061 8.67 2.08 39.68
CA TYR A 1061 7.48 1.90 38.84
C TYR A 1061 7.86 1.43 37.44
N CYS A 1062 7.51 0.19 37.13
CA CYS A 1062 7.68 -0.41 35.82
C CYS A 1062 6.50 -0.08 34.91
N ARG A 1063 6.71 0.01 33.60
CA ARG A 1063 5.67 0.21 32.59
C ARG A 1063 5.29 -1.11 31.92
N PHE A 1064 4.00 -1.25 31.68
CA PHE A 1064 3.36 -2.32 30.90
C PHE A 1064 2.51 -1.71 29.77
N THR A 1065 2.73 -2.15 28.53
CA THR A 1065 1.89 -1.78 27.37
C THR A 1065 0.76 -2.78 27.16
N ILE A 1066 -0.47 -2.30 26.93
CA ILE A 1066 -1.69 -3.12 26.77
C ILE A 1066 -2.23 -3.20 25.34
N ALA A 1067 -1.58 -2.51 24.39
CA ALA A 1067 -1.94 -2.53 22.97
C ALA A 1067 -1.30 -3.72 22.22
N LEU A 1068 -1.62 -4.94 22.67
CA LEU A 1068 -1.14 -6.21 22.12
C LEU A 1068 -2.22 -6.93 21.30
N GLU A 1069 -1.82 -7.98 20.58
CA GLU A 1069 -2.77 -9.00 20.12
C GLU A 1069 -3.44 -9.68 21.33
N GLU A 1070 -4.71 -10.12 21.24
CA GLU A 1070 -5.40 -10.74 22.39
C GLU A 1070 -4.69 -12.01 22.89
N SER A 1071 -4.17 -12.83 21.97
CA SER A 1071 -3.42 -14.03 22.32
C SER A 1071 -2.14 -13.70 23.10
N GLN A 1072 -1.37 -12.71 22.63
CA GLN A 1072 -0.16 -12.23 23.30
C GLN A 1072 -0.46 -11.53 24.63
N PHE A 1073 -1.54 -10.75 24.70
CA PHE A 1073 -1.97 -10.12 25.96
C PHE A 1073 -2.31 -11.17 27.02
N GLN A 1074 -3.04 -12.22 26.64
CA GLN A 1074 -3.37 -13.31 27.55
C GLN A 1074 -2.10 -14.05 28.02
N GLN A 1075 -1.16 -14.34 27.10
CA GLN A 1075 0.13 -14.92 27.46
C GLN A 1075 0.94 -14.00 28.39
N ALA A 1076 0.89 -12.68 28.21
CA ALA A 1076 1.55 -11.72 29.09
C ALA A 1076 1.01 -11.79 30.52
N LEU A 1077 -0.32 -11.86 30.70
CA LEU A 1077 -0.94 -12.05 32.02
C LEU A 1077 -0.48 -13.35 32.68
N ASP A 1078 -0.35 -14.42 31.90
CA ASP A 1078 0.09 -15.71 32.41
C ASP A 1078 1.59 -15.71 32.77
N CYS A 1079 2.42 -14.96 32.02
CA CYS A 1079 3.81 -14.70 32.40
C CYS A 1079 3.93 -13.96 33.74
N ILE A 1080 3.10 -12.94 33.97
CA ILE A 1080 3.06 -12.21 35.26
C ILE A 1080 2.68 -13.15 36.41
N LYS A 1081 1.68 -14.02 36.22
CA LYS A 1081 1.28 -15.03 37.22
C LYS A 1081 2.39 -16.06 37.45
N LYS A 1082 3.08 -16.51 36.39
CA LYS A 1082 4.20 -17.45 36.46
C LYS A 1082 5.35 -16.86 37.29
N MET A 1083 5.65 -15.58 37.11
CA MET A 1083 6.65 -14.88 37.93
C MET A 1083 6.32 -14.96 39.43
N LYS A 1084 5.06 -14.72 39.81
CA LYS A 1084 4.61 -14.88 41.20
C LYS A 1084 4.90 -16.28 41.76
N SER A 1085 4.71 -17.33 40.95
CA SER A 1085 4.99 -18.72 41.37
C SER A 1085 6.48 -19.05 41.47
N ALA A 1086 7.34 -18.34 40.74
CA ALA A 1086 8.80 -18.52 40.75
C ALA A 1086 9.49 -17.81 41.92
N ILE A 1087 8.84 -16.81 42.51
CA ILE A 1087 9.29 -16.14 43.73
C ILE A 1087 9.07 -17.10 44.91
N SER A 1088 10.16 -17.57 45.53
CA SER A 1088 10.06 -18.42 46.72
C SER A 1088 9.48 -17.61 47.88
N ASN A 1089 8.43 -18.14 48.53
CA ASN A 1089 7.87 -17.57 49.76
C ASN A 1089 8.91 -17.48 50.88
#